data_AF-A0A2G2VJ77-F1
#
_entry.id   AF-A0A2G2VJ77-F1
#
_cell.length_a   1.000
_cell.length_b   1.000
_cell.length_c   1.000
_cell.angle_alpha   90.00
_cell.angle_beta   90.00
_cell.angle_gamma   90.00
#
_symmetry.space_group_name_H-M   'P 1'
#
loop_
_entity.id
_entity.type
_entity.pdbx_description
1 polymer ?
#
loop_
_entity_poly.entity_id
_entity_poly.type
_entity_poly.pdbx_seq_one_letter_code
_entity_poly.pdbx_strand_id
1 'polypeptide(L)'
;MKVGIVKLYDANPEILRLLSGTNLHVSIMVPNDQISIVASNQSSANRWVRENVLSYYPATMIRYILVGNEVLSNKDDQTVWYDLVPAMTNIRKSMDQHKIHNIKIGTPLAMDIMQTSFPPSSGEFRLDISRNNILIPLLRFLNWTKSYFFIDVYPYFSWSQNPSTISLDFALFKGVQTYTDPISGYVYTNLLDQMLDSVVFAMQKLGFHRIRLAIAETGWPNGGDYDEIGANIYNAATYNRNLVRRITSQMPNGTPARPELEILTFIFSLYNENLKEGSGTERHWGLLKPNGSSIYDIDLTGQAPEVEFTTLPQPTNNEPFHGRLWCVTKDNVNEVDLGQVLEFVCRRNGTCDEIYPGKSCYQPVSIVSHANYAFSSYWAKFREEGEKCYFNGLADQTTIDPNPNAAANSLEPLLEGAEGAVPEELQSETPLELGATAGLRMLKGDAAEKILQAVRDLVKNQSTFYSKDQWVTILDGTQEGSFMWVAMNYLLGNLGKNYKSTTATIDIGGGSIQMAYAISKEQFDKAPQKVAGESYVLQKHLLSKDYNLYVHSYLNYGQLAGRAEIFKASRNESNPCALEGYEGYYSYGGVDYKVKAPKKGSSLKKCRNLTRQALKIKAKCNYKNCTFNGVWNGGGGAGQKTIHASSFFYYIGAQVGIVDTKFPSAKAKPIQYLNAAKVACQTKAADIKTVFPNTQDKNLPYLCMDLVYQYTLLVDGFGLNPYKDITVMSKVQYKNYLVGAAWPLGCAIDLVSSSPNKIKLSSF
;
A
#
# COMPACT_ATOMS: atom_id res chain seq x y z
N MET A 1 -27.47 -2.64 9.10
CA MET A 1 -27.55 -2.98 7.67
C MET A 1 -28.94 -3.57 7.41
N LYS A 2 -29.66 -3.12 6.36
CA LYS A 2 -30.99 -3.66 6.02
C LYS A 2 -30.85 -4.67 4.88
N VAL A 3 -31.09 -5.95 5.16
CA VAL A 3 -31.03 -7.04 4.18
C VAL A 3 -32.33 -7.84 4.22
N GLY A 4 -32.72 -8.46 3.10
CA GLY A 4 -33.88 -9.35 3.03
C GLY A 4 -33.52 -10.83 3.17
N ILE A 5 -32.28 -11.20 2.87
CA ILE A 5 -31.82 -12.59 2.84
C ILE A 5 -30.35 -12.68 3.24
N VAL A 6 -29.97 -13.79 3.89
CA VAL A 6 -28.58 -14.14 4.25
C VAL A 6 -28.24 -15.57 3.79
N LYS A 7 -27.03 -15.78 3.27
CA LYS A 7 -26.47 -17.10 2.90
C LYS A 7 -25.42 -17.49 3.93
N LEU A 8 -25.56 -18.69 4.49
CA LEU A 8 -24.58 -19.33 5.37
C LEU A 8 -23.87 -20.46 4.61
N TYR A 9 -22.59 -20.66 4.89
CA TYR A 9 -21.77 -21.75 4.32
C TYR A 9 -21.94 -23.08 5.04
N ASP A 10 -22.81 -23.12 6.06
CA ASP A 10 -23.18 -24.32 6.79
C ASP A 10 -24.60 -24.18 7.37
N ALA A 11 -24.94 -25.05 8.32
CA ALA A 11 -26.14 -24.94 9.16
C ALA A 11 -25.77 -24.68 10.62
N ASN A 12 -24.93 -23.68 10.88
CA ASN A 12 -24.45 -23.38 12.23
C ASN A 12 -25.61 -23.17 13.23
N PRO A 13 -25.69 -23.97 14.31
CA PRO A 13 -26.83 -23.96 15.23
C PRO A 13 -26.96 -22.66 16.02
N GLU A 14 -25.85 -21.98 16.31
CA GLU A 14 -25.86 -20.71 17.04
C GLU A 14 -26.42 -19.59 16.17
N ILE A 15 -25.92 -19.45 14.93
CA ILE A 15 -26.41 -18.46 13.97
C ILE A 15 -27.90 -18.69 13.68
N LEU A 16 -28.32 -19.93 13.46
CA LEU A 16 -29.72 -20.25 13.19
C LEU A 16 -30.65 -19.90 14.35
N ARG A 17 -30.21 -20.09 15.61
CA ARG A 17 -30.97 -19.65 16.79
C ARG A 17 -31.05 -18.13 16.89
N LEU A 18 -29.95 -17.42 16.61
CA LEU A 18 -29.91 -15.95 16.64
C LEU A 18 -30.80 -15.32 15.57
N LEU A 19 -31.01 -16.00 14.44
CA LEU A 19 -31.91 -15.56 13.37
C LEU A 19 -33.40 -15.90 13.62
N SER A 20 -33.69 -16.67 14.68
CA SER A 20 -35.06 -17.07 15.03
C SER A 20 -35.94 -15.85 15.35
N GLY A 21 -37.15 -15.83 14.79
CA GLY A 21 -38.12 -14.73 14.96
C GLY A 21 -37.80 -13.47 14.16
N THR A 22 -36.69 -13.45 13.39
CA THR A 22 -36.38 -12.32 12.49
C THR A 22 -37.15 -12.45 11.17
N ASN A 23 -37.26 -11.34 10.43
CA ASN A 23 -37.85 -11.32 9.10
C ASN A 23 -36.86 -11.68 7.97
N LEU A 24 -35.69 -12.23 8.30
CA LEU A 24 -34.66 -12.57 7.32
C LEU A 24 -34.91 -13.95 6.70
N HIS A 25 -34.95 -14.02 5.38
CA HIS A 25 -34.85 -15.31 4.70
C HIS A 25 -33.43 -15.87 4.86
N VAL A 26 -33.31 -17.17 5.10
CA VAL A 26 -32.03 -17.84 5.34
C VAL A 26 -31.78 -18.90 4.29
N SER A 27 -30.59 -18.87 3.70
CA SER A 27 -30.02 -19.97 2.95
C SER A 27 -28.99 -20.68 3.83
N ILE A 28 -29.12 -21.99 3.98
CA ILE A 28 -28.14 -22.84 4.68
C ILE A 28 -27.48 -23.79 3.69
N MET A 29 -26.35 -24.37 4.09
CA MET A 29 -25.58 -25.26 3.23
C MET A 29 -25.32 -26.62 3.86
N VAL A 30 -25.33 -27.68 3.04
CA VAL A 30 -24.71 -28.97 3.35
C VAL A 30 -23.22 -28.82 3.02
N PRO A 31 -22.30 -28.90 3.99
CA PRO A 31 -20.86 -28.82 3.73
C PRO A 31 -20.39 -29.90 2.75
N ASN A 32 -19.34 -29.60 1.96
CA ASN A 32 -18.85 -30.50 0.89
C ASN A 32 -18.50 -31.91 1.41
N ASP A 33 -17.91 -32.00 2.61
CA ASP A 33 -17.52 -33.25 3.28
C ASP A 33 -18.71 -34.11 3.75
N GLN A 34 -19.92 -33.54 3.81
CA GLN A 34 -21.13 -34.25 4.22
C GLN A 34 -21.97 -34.76 3.04
N ILE A 35 -21.66 -34.36 1.80
CA ILE A 35 -22.48 -34.66 0.62
C ILE A 35 -22.64 -36.17 0.43
N SER A 36 -21.55 -36.92 0.43
CA SER A 36 -21.58 -38.38 0.24
C SER A 36 -22.36 -39.10 1.35
N ILE A 37 -22.29 -38.61 2.60
CA ILE A 37 -23.06 -39.17 3.71
C ILE A 37 -24.56 -38.96 3.47
N VAL A 38 -24.97 -37.76 3.06
CA VAL A 38 -26.37 -37.44 2.76
C VAL A 38 -26.87 -38.18 1.51
N ALA A 39 -26.01 -38.40 0.51
CA ALA A 39 -26.31 -39.17 -0.68
C ALA A 39 -26.49 -40.68 -0.40
N SER A 40 -25.71 -41.23 0.54
CA SER A 40 -25.58 -42.67 0.76
C SER A 40 -26.91 -43.41 0.98
N ASN A 41 -27.85 -42.80 1.70
CA ASN A 41 -29.18 -43.37 1.93
C ASN A 41 -30.17 -42.33 2.46
N GLN A 42 -31.47 -42.64 2.38
CA GLN A 42 -32.55 -41.75 2.83
C GLN A 42 -32.52 -41.46 4.34
N SER A 43 -32.08 -42.41 5.17
CA SER A 43 -32.02 -42.23 6.64
C SER A 43 -30.99 -41.17 7.04
N SER A 44 -29.85 -41.12 6.36
CA SER A 44 -28.83 -40.08 6.54
C SER A 44 -29.37 -38.70 6.18
N ALA A 45 -30.06 -38.56 5.04
CA ALA A 45 -30.68 -37.29 4.65
C ALA A 45 -31.82 -36.87 5.60
N ASN A 46 -32.63 -37.82 6.06
CA ASN A 46 -33.67 -37.57 7.06
C ASN A 46 -33.07 -37.05 8.37
N ARG A 47 -31.92 -37.60 8.78
CA ARG A 47 -31.18 -37.13 9.96
C ARG A 47 -30.69 -35.70 9.77
N TRP A 48 -30.02 -35.43 8.65
CA TRP A 48 -29.52 -34.10 8.34
C TRP A 48 -30.64 -33.05 8.32
N VAL A 49 -31.77 -33.34 7.66
CA VAL A 49 -32.93 -32.44 7.61
C VAL A 49 -33.53 -32.22 8.99
N ARG A 50 -33.67 -33.26 9.81
CA ARG A 50 -34.19 -33.13 11.16
C ARG A 50 -33.31 -32.23 12.02
N GLU A 51 -32.01 -32.44 11.99
CA GLU A 51 -31.06 -31.71 12.83
C GLU A 51 -30.86 -30.26 12.40
N ASN A 52 -30.78 -30.01 11.08
CA ASN A 52 -30.36 -28.72 10.52
C ASN A 52 -31.50 -27.87 9.97
N VAL A 53 -32.67 -28.45 9.69
CA VAL A 53 -33.83 -27.73 9.16
C VAL A 53 -34.97 -27.73 10.17
N LEU A 54 -35.47 -28.91 10.55
CA LEU A 54 -36.68 -29.03 11.38
C LEU A 54 -36.49 -28.50 12.82
N SER A 55 -35.26 -28.53 13.34
CA SER A 55 -34.93 -27.94 14.64
C SER A 55 -35.12 -26.41 14.71
N TYR A 56 -35.11 -25.72 13.56
CA TYR A 56 -35.10 -24.25 13.50
C TYR A 56 -36.28 -23.68 12.71
N TYR A 57 -36.75 -24.38 11.68
CA TYR A 57 -37.88 -23.98 10.86
C TYR A 57 -39.22 -24.30 11.56
N PRO A 58 -40.22 -23.40 11.57
CA PRO A 58 -40.30 -22.14 10.82
C PRO A 58 -39.82 -20.90 11.58
N ALA A 59 -39.37 -21.04 12.84
CA ALA A 59 -38.97 -19.89 13.66
C ALA A 59 -37.82 -19.10 13.01
N THR A 60 -36.88 -19.80 12.39
CA THR A 60 -35.91 -19.25 11.44
C THR A 60 -36.42 -19.51 10.02
N MET A 61 -36.59 -18.45 9.22
CA MET A 61 -37.16 -18.55 7.86
C MET A 61 -36.17 -19.11 6.84
N ILE A 62 -35.81 -20.38 6.99
CA ILE A 62 -35.04 -21.13 6.01
C ILE A 62 -35.85 -21.22 4.71
N ARG A 63 -35.31 -20.71 3.61
CA ARG A 63 -35.93 -20.71 2.27
C ARG A 63 -35.11 -21.45 1.23
N TYR A 64 -33.83 -21.66 1.49
CA TYR A 64 -32.91 -22.31 0.56
C TYR A 64 -32.01 -23.29 1.30
N ILE A 65 -31.83 -24.48 0.72
CA ILE A 65 -30.84 -25.47 1.12
C ILE A 65 -29.90 -25.66 -0.07
N LEU A 66 -28.66 -25.23 0.11
CA LEU A 66 -27.60 -25.36 -0.88
C LEU A 66 -26.78 -26.61 -0.56
N VAL A 67 -26.60 -27.51 -1.51
CA VAL A 67 -25.82 -28.74 -1.31
C VAL A 67 -24.42 -28.51 -1.85
N GLY A 68 -23.45 -28.35 -0.95
CA GLY A 68 -22.08 -27.98 -1.26
C GLY A 68 -21.90 -26.54 -1.74
N ASN A 69 -20.64 -26.20 -2.03
CA ASN A 69 -20.18 -24.99 -2.69
C ASN A 69 -19.16 -25.37 -3.76
N GLU A 70 -19.39 -24.96 -5.01
CA GLU A 70 -18.46 -25.14 -6.14
C GLU A 70 -17.97 -26.59 -6.31
N VAL A 71 -18.85 -27.56 -6.04
CA VAL A 71 -18.52 -29.00 -5.97
C VAL A 71 -17.84 -29.48 -7.27
N LEU A 72 -18.26 -28.96 -8.41
CA LEU A 72 -17.76 -29.36 -9.74
C LEU A 72 -16.43 -28.69 -10.14
N SER A 73 -15.85 -27.84 -9.29
CA SER A 73 -14.57 -27.17 -9.55
C SER A 73 -13.39 -27.99 -9.02
N ASN A 74 -13.59 -28.82 -7.99
CA ASN A 74 -12.56 -29.70 -7.44
C ASN A 74 -12.34 -30.95 -8.30
N LYS A 75 -11.20 -31.03 -8.99
CA LYS A 75 -10.84 -32.17 -9.86
C LYS A 75 -10.18 -33.33 -9.13
N ASP A 76 -9.72 -33.13 -7.89
CA ASP A 76 -8.98 -34.12 -7.11
C ASP A 76 -9.90 -35.16 -6.49
N ASP A 77 -11.15 -34.80 -6.18
CA ASP A 77 -12.17 -35.72 -5.69
C ASP A 77 -13.47 -35.64 -6.52
N GLN A 78 -13.45 -36.31 -7.66
CA GLN A 78 -14.61 -36.40 -8.56
C GLN A 78 -15.70 -37.33 -8.03
N THR A 79 -15.48 -38.08 -6.94
CA THR A 79 -16.48 -39.01 -6.42
C THR A 79 -17.70 -38.25 -5.90
N VAL A 80 -17.46 -37.15 -5.20
CA VAL A 80 -18.50 -36.25 -4.66
C VAL A 80 -19.37 -35.63 -5.76
N TRP A 81 -18.87 -35.51 -6.99
CA TRP A 81 -19.65 -34.97 -8.11
C TRP A 81 -20.88 -35.84 -8.42
N TYR A 82 -20.73 -37.16 -8.31
CA TYR A 82 -21.82 -38.12 -8.58
C TYR A 82 -22.83 -38.20 -7.43
N ASP A 83 -22.41 -37.84 -6.21
CA ASP A 83 -23.25 -37.85 -5.01
C ASP A 83 -24.11 -36.58 -4.86
N LEU A 84 -23.79 -35.52 -5.59
CA LEU A 84 -24.46 -34.22 -5.48
C LEU A 84 -25.98 -34.30 -5.73
N VAL A 85 -26.41 -34.82 -6.89
CA VAL A 85 -27.84 -34.90 -7.24
C VAL A 85 -28.58 -35.93 -6.37
N PRO A 86 -28.02 -37.12 -6.05
CA PRO A 86 -28.57 -38.02 -5.04
C PRO A 86 -28.81 -37.36 -3.67
N ALA A 87 -27.85 -36.61 -3.14
CA ALA A 87 -28.01 -35.89 -1.87
C ALA A 87 -29.16 -34.87 -1.94
N MET A 88 -29.22 -34.05 -2.99
CA MET A 88 -30.32 -33.10 -3.23
C MET A 88 -31.68 -33.80 -3.31
N THR A 89 -31.73 -34.96 -3.97
CA THR A 89 -32.93 -35.78 -4.13
C THR A 89 -33.40 -36.36 -2.79
N ASN A 90 -32.48 -36.88 -1.97
CA ASN A 90 -32.81 -37.42 -0.66
C ASN A 90 -33.31 -36.33 0.30
N ILE A 91 -32.70 -35.13 0.28
CA ILE A 91 -33.18 -33.97 1.04
C ILE A 91 -34.59 -33.59 0.58
N ARG A 92 -34.84 -33.49 -0.74
CA ARG A 92 -36.17 -33.17 -1.29
C ARG A 92 -37.23 -34.15 -0.80
N LYS A 93 -36.96 -35.46 -0.86
CA LYS A 93 -37.85 -36.51 -0.35
C LYS A 93 -38.13 -36.35 1.14
N SER A 94 -37.11 -36.07 1.96
CA SER A 94 -37.27 -35.83 3.40
C SER A 94 -38.16 -34.62 3.68
N MET A 95 -37.97 -33.53 2.93
CA MET A 95 -38.79 -32.32 3.06
C MET A 95 -40.25 -32.55 2.62
N ASP A 96 -40.47 -33.38 1.60
CA ASP A 96 -41.82 -33.76 1.13
C ASP A 96 -42.57 -34.61 2.17
N GLN A 97 -41.89 -35.48 2.92
CA GLN A 97 -42.48 -36.22 4.05
C GLN A 97 -43.05 -35.29 5.13
N HIS A 98 -42.47 -34.10 5.27
CA HIS A 98 -42.89 -33.07 6.22
C HIS A 98 -43.81 -32.01 5.58
N LYS A 99 -44.22 -32.20 4.32
CA LYS A 99 -45.07 -31.28 3.54
C LYS A 99 -44.47 -29.87 3.38
N ILE A 100 -43.14 -29.75 3.36
CA ILE A 100 -42.44 -28.46 3.25
C ILE A 100 -42.01 -28.21 1.80
N HIS A 101 -42.84 -27.55 1.00
CA HIS A 101 -42.58 -27.31 -0.44
C HIS A 101 -42.05 -25.89 -0.76
N ASN A 102 -42.02 -25.00 0.23
CA ASN A 102 -41.60 -23.61 0.11
C ASN A 102 -40.08 -23.39 0.27
N ILE A 103 -39.30 -24.46 0.50
CA ILE A 103 -37.83 -24.43 0.56
C ILE A 103 -37.26 -24.97 -0.74
N LYS A 104 -36.41 -24.16 -1.39
CA LYS A 104 -35.73 -24.48 -2.66
C LYS A 104 -34.40 -25.17 -2.38
N ILE A 105 -34.09 -26.19 -3.17
CA ILE A 105 -32.85 -26.98 -3.03
C ILE A 105 -32.01 -26.76 -4.28
N GLY A 106 -30.74 -26.40 -4.10
CA GLY A 106 -29.83 -26.05 -5.19
C GLY A 106 -28.38 -26.36 -4.82
N THR A 107 -27.45 -25.94 -5.66
CA THR A 107 -26.01 -26.02 -5.42
C THR A 107 -25.34 -24.84 -6.13
N PRO A 108 -24.51 -24.03 -5.45
CA PRO A 108 -23.69 -23.00 -6.06
C PRO A 108 -22.63 -23.63 -6.97
N LEU A 109 -22.53 -23.10 -8.18
CA LEU A 109 -21.53 -23.50 -9.17
C LEU A 109 -20.67 -22.30 -9.54
N ALA A 110 -19.35 -22.46 -9.59
CA ALA A 110 -18.46 -21.43 -10.11
C ALA A 110 -18.60 -21.30 -11.63
N MET A 111 -18.19 -20.16 -12.19
CA MET A 111 -18.14 -19.95 -13.64
C MET A 111 -17.16 -20.88 -14.38
N ASP A 112 -16.27 -21.58 -13.67
CA ASP A 112 -15.32 -22.54 -14.26
C ASP A 112 -16.01 -23.77 -14.89
N ILE A 113 -17.31 -23.97 -14.65
CA ILE A 113 -18.13 -24.98 -15.32
C ILE A 113 -18.34 -24.71 -16.81
N MET A 114 -17.98 -23.52 -17.30
CA MET A 114 -18.12 -23.12 -18.69
C MET A 114 -16.88 -23.54 -19.49
N GLN A 115 -17.09 -24.23 -20.61
CA GLN A 115 -16.05 -24.48 -21.62
C GLN A 115 -15.81 -23.23 -22.48
N THR A 116 -16.92 -22.61 -22.86
CA THR A 116 -16.98 -21.42 -23.72
C THR A 116 -17.99 -20.48 -23.08
N SER A 117 -17.59 -19.25 -22.80
CA SER A 117 -18.46 -18.23 -22.19
C SER A 117 -18.61 -16.97 -23.06
N PHE A 118 -17.82 -16.84 -24.13
CA PHE A 118 -17.81 -15.67 -24.99
C PHE A 118 -17.73 -16.04 -26.49
N PRO A 119 -18.52 -15.41 -27.38
CA PRO A 119 -19.64 -14.52 -27.06
C PRO A 119 -20.74 -15.29 -26.29
N PRO A 120 -21.61 -14.61 -25.51
CA PRO A 120 -22.62 -15.29 -24.67
C PRO A 120 -23.45 -16.35 -25.38
N SER A 121 -23.90 -16.07 -26.62
CA SER A 121 -24.66 -17.01 -27.47
C SER A 121 -23.95 -18.34 -27.73
N SER A 122 -22.62 -18.34 -27.67
CA SER A 122 -21.78 -19.52 -27.84
C SER A 122 -21.57 -20.30 -26.55
N GLY A 123 -22.17 -19.85 -25.43
CA GLY A 123 -22.09 -20.47 -24.12
C GLY A 123 -22.25 -21.99 -24.13
N GLU A 124 -21.28 -22.72 -23.60
CA GLU A 124 -21.26 -24.18 -23.47
C GLU A 124 -20.61 -24.60 -22.16
N PHE A 125 -21.20 -25.60 -21.50
CA PHE A 125 -20.60 -26.21 -20.30
C PHE A 125 -19.44 -27.14 -20.66
N ARG A 126 -18.51 -27.33 -19.72
CA ARG A 126 -17.40 -28.30 -19.88
C ARG A 126 -17.91 -29.70 -20.23
N LEU A 127 -17.15 -30.37 -21.09
CA LEU A 127 -17.53 -31.68 -21.62
C LEU A 127 -17.46 -32.78 -20.56
N ASP A 128 -16.54 -32.66 -19.58
CA ASP A 128 -16.37 -33.61 -18.48
C ASP A 128 -17.62 -33.70 -17.60
N ILE A 129 -18.24 -32.58 -17.24
CA ILE A 129 -19.44 -32.57 -16.38
C ILE A 129 -20.75 -32.80 -17.16
N SER A 130 -20.77 -32.45 -18.45
CA SER A 130 -21.95 -32.61 -19.30
C SER A 130 -22.08 -34.03 -19.88
N ARG A 131 -20.99 -34.64 -20.35
CA ARG A 131 -20.99 -36.01 -20.90
C ARG A 131 -21.04 -37.10 -19.82
N ASN A 132 -20.46 -36.85 -18.65
CA ASN A 132 -20.49 -37.82 -17.54
C ASN A 132 -21.83 -37.83 -16.78
N ASN A 133 -22.89 -37.27 -17.36
CA ASN A 133 -24.24 -37.25 -16.80
C ASN A 133 -24.32 -36.64 -15.39
N ILE A 134 -23.54 -35.61 -15.07
CA ILE A 134 -23.65 -34.90 -13.78
C ILE A 134 -24.58 -33.69 -13.94
N LEU A 135 -24.30 -32.85 -14.94
CA LEU A 135 -25.02 -31.59 -15.13
C LEU A 135 -26.46 -31.79 -15.62
N ILE A 136 -26.70 -32.74 -16.53
CA ILE A 136 -28.06 -32.99 -17.05
C ILE A 136 -29.02 -33.45 -15.93
N PRO A 137 -28.68 -34.42 -15.05
CA PRO A 137 -29.50 -34.75 -13.90
C PRO A 137 -29.73 -33.59 -12.94
N LEU A 138 -28.71 -32.75 -12.71
CA LEU A 138 -28.88 -31.52 -11.91
C LEU A 138 -29.93 -30.60 -12.54
N LEU A 139 -29.81 -30.29 -13.84
CA LEU A 139 -30.77 -29.46 -14.57
C LEU A 139 -32.19 -30.07 -14.54
N ARG A 140 -32.32 -31.39 -14.69
CA ARG A 140 -33.62 -32.09 -14.55
C ARG A 140 -34.19 -31.93 -13.14
N PHE A 141 -33.39 -32.09 -12.10
CA PHE A 141 -33.80 -31.89 -10.72
C PHE A 141 -34.27 -30.46 -10.46
N LEU A 142 -33.51 -29.45 -10.91
CA LEU A 142 -33.85 -28.04 -10.75
C LEU A 142 -35.15 -27.69 -11.48
N ASN A 143 -35.33 -28.21 -12.69
CA ASN A 143 -36.55 -28.01 -13.48
C ASN A 143 -37.78 -28.67 -12.81
N TRP A 144 -37.64 -29.91 -12.34
CA TRP A 144 -38.71 -30.64 -11.64
C TRP A 144 -39.14 -29.96 -10.35
N THR A 145 -38.18 -29.49 -9.55
CA THR A 145 -38.45 -28.83 -8.25
C THR A 145 -38.77 -27.33 -8.39
N LYS A 146 -38.72 -26.78 -9.61
CA LYS A 146 -38.80 -25.33 -9.89
C LYS A 146 -37.83 -24.53 -9.01
N SER A 147 -36.62 -25.06 -8.83
CA SER A 147 -35.53 -24.41 -8.10
C SER A 147 -34.72 -23.50 -9.04
N TYR A 148 -33.60 -22.98 -8.55
CA TYR A 148 -32.73 -22.07 -9.28
C TYR A 148 -31.41 -22.74 -9.64
N PHE A 149 -30.85 -22.34 -10.77
CA PHE A 149 -29.44 -22.58 -11.07
C PHE A 149 -28.63 -21.50 -10.34
N PHE A 150 -27.99 -21.88 -9.24
CA PHE A 150 -27.18 -20.99 -8.42
C PHE A 150 -25.77 -20.90 -9.02
N ILE A 151 -25.34 -19.69 -9.38
CA ILE A 151 -24.03 -19.44 -9.97
C ILE A 151 -23.25 -18.42 -9.14
N ASP A 152 -21.98 -18.72 -8.91
CA ASP A 152 -21.00 -17.80 -8.33
C ASP A 152 -20.29 -17.10 -9.50
N VAL A 153 -20.51 -15.79 -9.63
CA VAL A 153 -20.12 -15.02 -10.81
C VAL A 153 -19.42 -13.73 -10.40
N TYR A 154 -18.16 -13.60 -10.78
CA TYR A 154 -17.30 -12.50 -10.36
C TYR A 154 -16.71 -11.78 -11.58
N PRO A 155 -17.32 -10.66 -12.03
CA PRO A 155 -16.79 -9.86 -13.14
C PRO A 155 -15.34 -9.40 -12.94
N TYR A 156 -14.92 -9.25 -11.68
CA TYR A 156 -13.54 -8.95 -11.30
C TYR A 156 -12.52 -9.87 -12.00
N PHE A 157 -12.67 -11.19 -11.90
CA PHE A 157 -11.67 -12.12 -12.43
C PHE A 157 -11.58 -12.08 -13.96
N SER A 158 -12.73 -11.97 -14.65
CA SER A 158 -12.73 -11.85 -16.11
C SER A 158 -12.04 -10.57 -16.55
N TRP A 159 -12.33 -9.44 -15.88
CA TRP A 159 -11.69 -8.16 -16.16
C TRP A 159 -10.19 -8.16 -15.82
N SER A 160 -9.80 -8.61 -14.62
CA SER A 160 -8.41 -8.52 -14.15
C SER A 160 -7.46 -9.40 -14.96
N GLN A 161 -7.96 -10.49 -15.55
CA GLN A 161 -7.20 -11.33 -16.48
C GLN A 161 -7.13 -10.75 -17.91
N ASN A 162 -8.05 -9.85 -18.26
CA ASN A 162 -8.17 -9.29 -19.60
C ASN A 162 -8.38 -7.75 -19.59
N PRO A 163 -7.57 -6.97 -18.85
CA PRO A 163 -7.84 -5.54 -18.62
C PRO A 163 -7.71 -4.70 -19.89
N SER A 164 -6.96 -5.19 -20.88
CA SER A 164 -6.77 -4.52 -22.17
C SER A 164 -7.94 -4.68 -23.14
N THR A 165 -8.80 -5.69 -22.95
CA THR A 165 -9.91 -6.00 -23.85
C THR A 165 -11.27 -5.80 -23.20
N ILE A 166 -11.37 -6.02 -21.89
CA ILE A 166 -12.57 -5.76 -21.10
C ILE A 166 -12.38 -4.42 -20.39
N SER A 167 -13.25 -3.45 -20.66
CA SER A 167 -13.23 -2.17 -19.96
C SER A 167 -13.62 -2.32 -18.49
N LEU A 168 -12.88 -1.66 -17.61
CA LEU A 168 -13.22 -1.60 -16.19
C LEU A 168 -14.58 -0.94 -15.96
N ASP A 169 -14.91 0.11 -16.72
CA ASP A 169 -16.20 0.80 -16.59
C ASP A 169 -17.37 -0.13 -16.98
N PHE A 170 -17.17 -1.04 -17.94
CA PHE A 170 -18.13 -2.08 -18.30
C PHE A 170 -18.29 -3.13 -17.19
N ALA A 171 -17.19 -3.52 -16.53
CA ALA A 171 -17.21 -4.44 -15.40
C ALA A 171 -17.84 -3.83 -14.13
N LEU A 172 -17.75 -2.51 -13.96
CA LEU A 172 -18.26 -1.76 -12.81
C LEU A 172 -19.66 -1.15 -13.00
N PHE A 173 -20.40 -1.50 -14.06
CA PHE A 173 -21.73 -0.96 -14.39
C PHE A 173 -21.78 0.56 -14.61
N LYS A 174 -20.73 1.18 -15.14
CA LYS A 174 -20.70 2.65 -15.34
C LYS A 174 -21.36 3.13 -16.63
N GLY A 175 -21.89 2.21 -17.45
CA GLY A 175 -22.80 2.51 -18.57
C GLY A 175 -22.19 3.25 -19.77
N VAL A 176 -20.88 3.48 -19.78
CA VAL A 176 -20.18 4.21 -20.87
C VAL A 176 -20.00 3.34 -22.12
N GLN A 177 -19.96 2.02 -21.95
CA GLN A 177 -19.64 1.08 -23.02
C GLN A 177 -20.67 -0.05 -23.09
N THR A 178 -20.93 -0.51 -24.32
CA THR A 178 -21.84 -1.62 -24.59
C THR A 178 -21.15 -2.66 -25.46
N TYR A 179 -21.58 -3.91 -25.31
CA TYR A 179 -21.18 -5.00 -26.18
C TYR A 179 -22.42 -5.60 -26.87
N THR A 180 -22.36 -5.77 -28.19
CA THR A 180 -23.41 -6.46 -28.95
C THR A 180 -22.93 -7.85 -29.30
N ASP A 181 -23.66 -8.88 -28.85
CA ASP A 181 -23.39 -10.26 -29.23
C ASP A 181 -23.71 -10.46 -30.72
N PRO A 182 -22.74 -10.90 -31.54
CA PRO A 182 -22.88 -10.93 -32.99
C PRO A 182 -23.83 -12.02 -33.51
N ILE A 183 -24.19 -13.00 -32.67
CA ILE A 183 -25.04 -14.13 -33.07
C ILE A 183 -26.47 -13.90 -32.58
N SER A 184 -26.64 -13.54 -31.30
CA SER A 184 -27.98 -13.32 -30.72
C SER A 184 -28.52 -11.91 -30.96
N GLY A 185 -27.64 -10.93 -31.23
CA GLY A 185 -28.00 -9.52 -31.36
C GLY A 185 -28.28 -8.81 -30.03
N TYR A 186 -28.15 -9.49 -28.88
CA TYR A 186 -28.36 -8.87 -27.59
C TYR A 186 -27.27 -7.85 -27.25
N VAL A 187 -27.70 -6.73 -26.69
CA VAL A 187 -26.82 -5.63 -26.27
C VAL A 187 -26.67 -5.66 -24.76
N TYR A 188 -25.44 -5.77 -24.30
CA TYR A 188 -25.06 -5.79 -22.89
C TYR A 188 -24.43 -4.46 -22.51
N THR A 189 -24.85 -3.92 -21.37
CA THR A 189 -24.34 -2.65 -20.80
C THR A 189 -23.38 -2.86 -19.63
N ASN A 190 -23.22 -4.11 -19.18
CA ASN A 190 -22.31 -4.50 -18.12
C ASN A 190 -21.84 -5.95 -18.30
N LEU A 191 -20.69 -6.27 -17.69
CA LEU A 191 -20.07 -7.59 -17.80
C LEU A 191 -20.85 -8.69 -17.07
N LEU A 192 -21.51 -8.37 -15.94
CA LEU A 192 -22.28 -9.37 -15.18
C LEU A 192 -23.38 -10.01 -16.03
N ASP A 193 -24.18 -9.19 -16.71
CA ASP A 193 -25.29 -9.67 -17.55
C ASP A 193 -24.78 -10.48 -18.75
N GLN A 194 -23.64 -10.07 -19.32
CA GLN A 194 -22.97 -10.82 -20.39
C GLN A 194 -22.55 -12.22 -19.92
N MET A 195 -21.96 -12.31 -18.73
CA MET A 195 -21.53 -13.58 -18.14
C MET A 195 -22.74 -14.47 -17.80
N LEU A 196 -23.79 -13.91 -17.21
CA LEU A 196 -25.01 -14.65 -16.86
C LEU A 196 -25.70 -15.24 -18.09
N ASP A 197 -25.80 -14.47 -19.18
CA ASP A 197 -26.43 -14.96 -20.40
C ASP A 197 -25.62 -16.07 -21.08
N SER A 198 -24.30 -16.12 -20.91
CA SER A 198 -23.52 -17.27 -21.36
C SER A 198 -23.99 -18.60 -20.72
N VAL A 199 -24.36 -18.56 -19.43
CA VAL A 199 -24.93 -19.70 -18.70
C VAL A 199 -26.36 -19.99 -19.19
N VAL A 200 -27.16 -18.95 -19.46
CA VAL A 200 -28.50 -19.10 -20.04
C VAL A 200 -28.43 -19.85 -21.36
N PHE A 201 -27.58 -19.43 -22.29
CA PHE A 201 -27.44 -20.07 -23.59
C PHE A 201 -26.92 -21.49 -23.48
N ALA A 202 -25.96 -21.76 -22.58
CA ALA A 202 -25.48 -23.11 -22.32
C ALA A 202 -26.60 -24.05 -21.82
N MET A 203 -27.46 -23.59 -20.90
CA MET A 203 -28.63 -24.37 -20.47
C MET A 203 -29.64 -24.59 -21.60
N GLN A 204 -29.86 -23.60 -22.46
CA GLN A 204 -30.77 -23.71 -23.60
C GLN A 204 -30.28 -24.75 -24.62
N LYS A 205 -28.97 -24.79 -24.91
CA LYS A 205 -28.37 -25.83 -25.78
C LYS A 205 -28.60 -27.25 -25.25
N LEU A 206 -28.70 -27.41 -23.94
CA LEU A 206 -29.05 -28.69 -23.29
C LEU A 206 -30.57 -28.93 -23.18
N GLY A 207 -31.41 -28.03 -23.70
CA GLY A 207 -32.88 -28.14 -23.72
C GLY A 207 -33.60 -27.52 -22.51
N PHE A 208 -32.88 -26.84 -21.60
CA PHE A 208 -33.43 -26.33 -20.34
C PHE A 208 -33.70 -24.82 -20.36
N HIS A 209 -34.73 -24.42 -21.11
CA HIS A 209 -35.06 -23.01 -21.33
C HIS A 209 -35.68 -22.27 -20.12
N ARG A 210 -36.25 -23.00 -19.15
CA ARG A 210 -37.11 -22.43 -18.09
C ARG A 210 -36.48 -22.38 -16.69
N ILE A 211 -35.28 -22.92 -16.51
CA ILE A 211 -34.61 -22.90 -15.21
C ILE A 211 -34.16 -21.48 -14.90
N ARG A 212 -34.60 -20.91 -13.77
CA ARG A 212 -34.25 -19.54 -13.36
C ARG A 212 -32.84 -19.48 -12.79
N LEU A 213 -32.15 -18.36 -12.99
CA LEU A 213 -30.85 -18.09 -12.38
C LEU A 213 -31.01 -17.50 -10.97
N ALA A 214 -30.04 -17.79 -10.13
CA ALA A 214 -29.76 -17.06 -8.89
C ALA A 214 -28.25 -16.86 -8.80
N ILE A 215 -27.82 -15.66 -8.44
CA ILE A 215 -26.42 -15.37 -8.13
C ILE A 215 -26.19 -15.79 -6.69
N ALA A 216 -25.49 -16.91 -6.48
CA ALA A 216 -25.13 -17.40 -5.16
C ALA A 216 -24.00 -16.58 -4.54
N GLU A 217 -23.13 -16.00 -5.36
CA GLU A 217 -22.06 -15.09 -4.96
C GLU A 217 -21.68 -14.15 -6.09
N THR A 218 -21.44 -12.90 -5.75
CA THR A 218 -20.80 -11.90 -6.62
C THR A 218 -20.26 -10.76 -5.79
N GLY A 219 -19.31 -10.00 -6.32
CA GLY A 219 -18.71 -8.89 -5.58
C GLY A 219 -17.48 -8.36 -6.29
N TRP A 220 -16.70 -7.57 -5.56
CA TRP A 220 -15.42 -7.05 -6.03
C TRP A 220 -14.47 -6.84 -4.85
N PRO A 221 -13.19 -7.26 -4.95
CA PRO A 221 -12.27 -7.22 -3.82
C PRO A 221 -11.85 -5.78 -3.47
N ASN A 222 -11.83 -5.47 -2.17
CA ASN A 222 -11.45 -4.18 -1.62
C ASN A 222 -9.94 -4.01 -1.34
N GLY A 223 -9.15 -5.05 -1.58
CA GLY A 223 -7.69 -5.07 -1.44
C GLY A 223 -7.11 -6.34 -2.06
N GLY A 224 -5.80 -6.34 -2.30
CA GLY A 224 -5.07 -7.44 -2.93
C GLY A 224 -3.56 -7.21 -2.89
N ASP A 225 -2.81 -8.16 -3.43
CA ASP A 225 -1.36 -8.07 -3.65
C ASP A 225 -1.04 -7.06 -4.78
N TYR A 226 0.23 -6.70 -5.00
CA TYR A 226 0.59 -5.64 -5.96
C TYR A 226 0.28 -6.00 -7.43
N ASP A 227 0.25 -7.29 -7.77
CA ASP A 227 -0.12 -7.79 -9.10
C ASP A 227 -1.64 -8.04 -9.26
N GLU A 228 -2.43 -7.84 -8.21
CA GLU A 228 -3.89 -7.97 -8.23
C GLU A 228 -4.56 -6.64 -8.56
N ILE A 229 -4.46 -6.25 -9.82
CA ILE A 229 -4.96 -4.96 -10.32
C ILE A 229 -6.46 -4.78 -10.05
N GLY A 230 -6.86 -3.54 -9.78
CA GLY A 230 -8.23 -3.13 -9.54
C GLY A 230 -8.88 -3.66 -8.27
N ALA A 231 -8.18 -4.48 -7.47
CA ALA A 231 -8.59 -4.85 -6.12
C ALA A 231 -8.38 -3.66 -5.16
N ASN A 232 -9.42 -2.85 -4.99
CA ASN A 232 -9.37 -1.65 -4.16
C ASN A 232 -10.76 -1.24 -3.68
N ILE A 233 -10.80 -0.47 -2.59
CA ILE A 233 -12.02 0.02 -1.94
C ILE A 233 -12.93 0.78 -2.92
N TYR A 234 -12.36 1.57 -3.85
CA TYR A 234 -13.14 2.38 -4.79
C TYR A 234 -13.94 1.53 -5.76
N ASN A 235 -13.29 0.58 -6.43
CA ASN A 235 -13.94 -0.34 -7.37
C ASN A 235 -14.90 -1.27 -6.63
N ALA A 236 -14.53 -1.74 -5.44
CA ALA A 236 -15.40 -2.58 -4.61
C ALA A 236 -16.72 -1.88 -4.26
N ALA A 237 -16.63 -0.63 -3.79
CA ALA A 237 -17.80 0.17 -3.50
C ALA A 237 -18.60 0.48 -4.77
N THR A 238 -17.93 0.81 -5.87
CA THR A 238 -18.59 1.13 -7.15
C THR A 238 -19.39 -0.05 -7.66
N TYR A 239 -18.77 -1.23 -7.74
CA TYR A 239 -19.40 -2.47 -8.18
C TYR A 239 -20.62 -2.79 -7.31
N ASN A 240 -20.44 -2.89 -5.99
CA ASN A 240 -21.52 -3.32 -5.10
C ASN A 240 -22.66 -2.29 -5.01
N ARG A 241 -22.38 -0.97 -5.04
CA ARG A 241 -23.44 0.06 -5.07
C ARG A 241 -24.22 0.02 -6.38
N ASN A 242 -23.55 -0.20 -7.52
CA ASN A 242 -24.23 -0.27 -8.80
C ASN A 242 -25.00 -1.58 -8.96
N LEU A 243 -24.47 -2.69 -8.46
CA LEU A 243 -25.18 -3.95 -8.38
C LEU A 243 -26.46 -3.80 -7.55
N VAL A 244 -26.39 -3.20 -6.36
CA VAL A 244 -27.57 -2.95 -5.52
C VAL A 244 -28.58 -2.09 -6.27
N ARG A 245 -28.16 -0.95 -6.84
CA ARG A 245 -29.04 -0.07 -7.65
C ARG A 245 -29.70 -0.83 -8.80
N ARG A 246 -28.96 -1.72 -9.46
CA ARG A 246 -29.46 -2.57 -10.54
C ARG A 246 -30.52 -3.55 -10.03
N ILE A 247 -30.28 -4.28 -8.95
CA ILE A 247 -31.20 -5.33 -8.48
C ILE A 247 -32.43 -4.79 -7.73
N THR A 248 -32.35 -3.61 -7.14
CA THR A 248 -33.47 -2.96 -6.42
C THR A 248 -34.25 -1.97 -7.29
N SER A 249 -33.93 -1.85 -8.59
CA SER A 249 -34.64 -0.98 -9.51
C SER A 249 -36.09 -1.44 -9.71
N GLN A 250 -37.01 -0.51 -9.98
CA GLN A 250 -38.44 -0.80 -10.14
C GLN A 250 -38.80 -1.51 -11.46
N MET A 251 -37.86 -1.59 -12.41
CA MET A 251 -38.04 -2.28 -13.69
C MET A 251 -37.66 -3.77 -13.55
N PRO A 252 -38.10 -4.65 -14.47
CA PRO A 252 -37.61 -6.02 -14.48
C PRO A 252 -36.08 -6.06 -14.62
N ASN A 253 -35.39 -6.62 -13.61
CA ASN A 253 -33.93 -6.59 -13.46
C ASN A 253 -33.26 -7.88 -13.97
N GLY A 254 -33.84 -8.51 -15.00
CA GLY A 254 -33.27 -9.67 -15.67
C GLY A 254 -32.11 -9.31 -16.60
N THR A 255 -31.54 -10.31 -17.25
CA THR A 255 -30.50 -10.12 -18.29
C THR A 255 -31.13 -9.82 -19.65
N PRO A 256 -30.37 -9.33 -20.65
CA PRO A 256 -30.88 -9.12 -22.01
C PRO A 256 -31.59 -10.34 -22.62
N ALA A 257 -31.11 -11.57 -22.41
CA ALA A 257 -31.78 -12.78 -22.90
C ALA A 257 -33.00 -13.18 -22.05
N ARG A 258 -33.18 -12.62 -20.84
CA ARG A 258 -34.27 -12.92 -19.90
C ARG A 258 -34.73 -11.68 -19.12
N PRO A 259 -35.23 -10.62 -19.80
CA PRO A 259 -35.42 -9.31 -19.18
C PRO A 259 -36.44 -9.31 -18.04
N GLU A 260 -37.49 -10.13 -18.14
CA GLU A 260 -38.61 -10.15 -17.18
C GLU A 260 -38.39 -11.00 -15.92
N LEU A 261 -37.20 -11.61 -15.75
CA LEU A 261 -36.93 -12.52 -14.64
C LEU A 261 -36.03 -11.88 -13.58
N GLU A 262 -36.60 -11.63 -12.40
CA GLU A 262 -35.84 -11.23 -11.22
C GLU A 262 -34.80 -12.30 -10.85
N ILE A 263 -33.57 -11.86 -10.60
CA ILE A 263 -32.44 -12.71 -10.25
C ILE A 263 -32.14 -12.53 -8.76
N LEU A 264 -32.43 -13.57 -7.97
CA LEU A 264 -32.02 -13.63 -6.58
C LEU A 264 -30.50 -13.45 -6.51
N THR A 265 -30.02 -12.50 -5.70
CA THR A 265 -28.62 -12.11 -5.69
C THR A 265 -28.05 -12.04 -4.27
N PHE A 266 -26.93 -12.72 -4.06
CA PHE A 266 -26.13 -12.63 -2.84
C PHE A 266 -24.80 -11.92 -3.14
N ILE A 267 -24.46 -10.92 -2.31
CA ILE A 267 -23.17 -10.23 -2.38
C ILE A 267 -22.17 -10.96 -1.48
N PHE A 268 -21.06 -11.40 -2.05
CA PHE A 268 -19.93 -11.97 -1.34
C PHE A 268 -18.90 -10.87 -1.05
N SER A 269 -18.49 -10.62 0.20
CA SER A 269 -18.90 -11.29 1.45
C SER A 269 -19.33 -10.27 2.52
N LEU A 270 -19.91 -10.72 3.63
CA LEU A 270 -20.24 -9.82 4.73
C LEU A 270 -18.97 -9.28 5.42
N TYR A 271 -17.97 -10.13 5.62
CA TYR A 271 -16.71 -9.80 6.30
C TYR A 271 -15.49 -10.14 5.43
N ASN A 272 -14.46 -9.30 5.49
CA ASN A 272 -13.12 -9.66 5.03
C ASN A 272 -12.63 -10.85 5.88
N GLU A 273 -12.15 -11.91 5.23
CA GLU A 273 -11.73 -13.13 5.91
C GLU A 273 -10.20 -13.15 6.05
N ASN A 274 -9.71 -12.57 7.14
CA ASN A 274 -8.29 -12.32 7.34
C ASN A 274 -7.44 -13.58 7.59
N LEU A 275 -8.06 -14.75 7.67
CA LEU A 275 -7.41 -16.05 7.82
C LEU A 275 -7.44 -16.90 6.54
N LYS A 276 -8.04 -16.39 5.45
CA LYS A 276 -8.11 -17.12 4.18
C LYS A 276 -6.73 -17.18 3.51
N GLU A 277 -6.32 -18.40 3.18
CA GLU A 277 -5.06 -18.68 2.49
C GLU A 277 -5.13 -18.27 1.01
N GLY A 278 -3.97 -18.18 0.35
CA GLY A 278 -3.86 -17.85 -1.07
C GLY A 278 -3.66 -16.36 -1.34
N SER A 279 -4.12 -15.91 -2.52
CA SER A 279 -3.89 -14.55 -3.04
C SER A 279 -4.42 -13.46 -2.11
N GLY A 280 -3.85 -12.26 -2.17
CA GLY A 280 -4.29 -11.07 -1.43
C GLY A 280 -5.80 -10.84 -1.47
N THR A 281 -6.39 -10.93 -2.65
CA THR A 281 -7.82 -10.71 -2.88
C THR A 281 -8.71 -11.64 -2.07
N GLU A 282 -8.32 -12.89 -1.83
CA GLU A 282 -9.11 -13.89 -1.09
C GLU A 282 -9.53 -13.39 0.30
N ARG A 283 -8.71 -12.52 0.92
CA ARG A 283 -8.95 -11.96 2.25
C ARG A 283 -9.81 -10.69 2.25
N HIS A 284 -10.16 -10.14 1.08
CA HIS A 284 -10.65 -8.77 0.95
C HIS A 284 -11.95 -8.63 0.13
N TRP A 285 -12.94 -9.50 0.30
CA TRP A 285 -14.25 -9.38 -0.40
C TRP A 285 -15.37 -8.73 0.44
N GLY A 286 -15.11 -8.49 1.71
CA GLY A 286 -16.10 -8.06 2.69
C GLY A 286 -16.69 -6.67 2.48
N LEU A 287 -17.95 -6.51 2.88
CA LEU A 287 -18.55 -5.20 3.15
C LEU A 287 -18.03 -4.61 4.48
N LEU A 288 -17.64 -5.48 5.41
CA LEU A 288 -17.14 -5.16 6.74
C LEU A 288 -15.72 -5.73 6.96
N LYS A 289 -14.95 -5.10 7.85
CA LYS A 289 -13.72 -5.65 8.42
C LYS A 289 -14.04 -6.74 9.45
N PRO A 290 -13.08 -7.60 9.84
CA PRO A 290 -13.29 -8.61 10.89
C PRO A 290 -13.82 -8.04 12.21
N ASN A 291 -13.47 -6.78 12.52
CA ASN A 291 -13.95 -6.08 13.72
C ASN A 291 -15.36 -5.47 13.59
N GLY A 292 -16.07 -5.73 12.49
CA GLY A 292 -17.43 -5.22 12.21
C GLY A 292 -17.51 -3.80 11.67
N SER A 293 -16.38 -3.08 11.56
CA SER A 293 -16.39 -1.74 10.95
C SER A 293 -16.54 -1.81 9.43
N SER A 294 -17.28 -0.86 8.84
CA SER A 294 -17.51 -0.81 7.41
C SER A 294 -16.22 -0.53 6.62
N ILE A 295 -16.05 -1.21 5.48
CA ILE A 295 -14.97 -0.91 4.51
C ILE A 295 -15.31 0.36 3.72
N TYR A 296 -16.57 0.45 3.24
CA TYR A 296 -17.15 1.59 2.52
C TYR A 296 -18.65 1.67 2.78
N ASP A 297 -19.21 2.88 2.68
CA ASP A 297 -20.66 3.07 2.85
C ASP A 297 -21.43 2.33 1.74
N ILE A 298 -22.49 1.64 2.12
CA ILE A 298 -23.39 0.96 1.20
C ILE A 298 -24.80 0.94 1.78
N ASP A 299 -25.79 1.29 0.96
CA ASP A 299 -27.19 1.12 1.27
C ASP A 299 -27.76 -0.03 0.45
N LEU A 300 -27.97 -1.18 1.10
CA LEU A 300 -28.51 -2.38 0.45
C LEU A 300 -30.00 -2.28 0.09
N THR A 301 -30.69 -1.19 0.45
CA THR A 301 -32.05 -0.92 -0.03
C THR A 301 -32.08 -0.27 -1.41
N GLY A 302 -30.94 0.27 -1.86
CA GLY A 302 -30.79 0.98 -3.12
C GLY A 302 -31.56 2.30 -3.21
N GLN A 303 -31.97 2.87 -2.06
CA GLN A 303 -32.74 4.10 -1.98
C GLN A 303 -31.84 5.34 -1.79
N ALA A 304 -30.68 5.16 -1.16
CA ALA A 304 -29.77 6.26 -0.90
C ALA A 304 -29.14 6.82 -2.21
N PRO A 305 -29.22 8.13 -2.46
CA PRO A 305 -28.55 8.76 -3.58
C PRO A 305 -27.03 8.79 -3.36
N GLU A 306 -26.28 8.78 -4.46
CA GLU A 306 -24.81 8.66 -4.43
C GLU A 306 -24.10 9.76 -3.62
N VAL A 307 -24.72 10.94 -3.53
CA VAL A 307 -24.23 12.08 -2.74
C VAL A 307 -24.24 11.84 -1.23
N GLU A 308 -24.98 10.85 -0.74
CA GLU A 308 -25.00 10.48 0.68
C GLU A 308 -23.82 9.58 1.07
N PHE A 309 -23.20 8.91 0.10
CA PHE A 309 -22.04 8.07 0.37
C PHE A 309 -20.77 8.91 0.50
N THR A 310 -19.88 8.47 1.38
CA THR A 310 -18.55 9.06 1.49
C THR A 310 -17.79 8.93 0.17
N THR A 311 -17.22 10.05 -0.30
CA THR A 311 -16.33 10.07 -1.47
C THR A 311 -15.09 9.24 -1.19
N LEU A 312 -14.80 8.29 -2.07
CA LEU A 312 -13.64 7.42 -1.95
C LEU A 312 -12.47 7.95 -2.80
N PRO A 313 -11.22 7.73 -2.38
CA PRO A 313 -10.06 8.06 -3.21
C PRO A 313 -10.12 7.36 -4.56
N GLN A 314 -9.66 8.03 -5.60
CA GLN A 314 -9.48 7.38 -6.90
C GLN A 314 -8.44 6.25 -6.77
N PRO A 315 -8.66 5.12 -7.44
CA PRO A 315 -7.78 3.96 -7.34
C PRO A 315 -6.43 4.22 -8.03
N THR A 316 -5.36 3.70 -7.45
CA THR A 316 -3.99 3.81 -7.99
C THR A 316 -3.47 2.51 -8.60
N ASN A 317 -4.23 1.42 -8.52
CA ASN A 317 -3.83 0.08 -8.95
C ASN A 317 -4.75 -0.50 -10.04
N ASN A 318 -5.48 0.32 -10.79
CA ASN A 318 -6.31 -0.16 -11.91
C ASN A 318 -5.47 -0.60 -13.12
N GLU A 319 -4.19 -0.24 -13.14
CA GLU A 319 -3.24 -0.63 -14.16
C GLU A 319 -2.20 -1.58 -13.56
N PRO A 320 -1.60 -2.47 -14.37
CA PRO A 320 -0.50 -3.32 -13.94
C PRO A 320 0.64 -2.52 -13.31
N PHE A 321 1.21 -3.05 -12.23
CA PHE A 321 2.38 -2.43 -11.61
C PHE A 321 3.58 -2.48 -12.56
N HIS A 322 4.12 -1.31 -12.93
CA HIS A 322 5.23 -1.18 -13.87
C HIS A 322 6.63 -1.26 -13.23
N GLY A 323 6.73 -1.46 -11.91
CA GLY A 323 7.99 -1.63 -11.21
C GLY A 323 8.42 -3.10 -11.09
N ARG A 324 9.60 -3.34 -10.51
CA ARG A 324 10.02 -4.69 -10.12
C ARG A 324 9.31 -5.09 -8.82
N LEU A 325 8.84 -6.33 -8.80
CA LEU A 325 8.26 -6.97 -7.63
C LEU A 325 9.11 -8.18 -7.27
N TRP A 326 9.28 -8.39 -5.98
CA TRP A 326 9.94 -9.56 -5.41
C TRP A 326 8.97 -10.27 -4.48
N CYS A 327 9.11 -11.58 -4.36
CA CYS A 327 8.38 -12.37 -3.38
C CYS A 327 9.35 -12.80 -2.27
N VAL A 328 9.17 -12.25 -1.08
CA VAL A 328 10.12 -12.40 0.02
C VAL A 328 9.42 -12.93 1.26
N THR A 329 10.19 -13.52 2.15
CA THR A 329 9.71 -14.01 3.44
C THR A 329 9.12 -12.88 4.28
N LYS A 330 8.07 -13.20 5.05
CA LYS A 330 7.49 -12.30 6.05
C LYS A 330 8.42 -12.10 7.24
N ASP A 331 8.19 -11.02 7.99
CA ASP A 331 8.86 -10.79 9.27
C ASP A 331 8.51 -11.91 10.28
N ASN A 332 9.50 -12.40 11.04
CA ASN A 332 9.34 -13.39 12.13
C ASN A 332 8.75 -14.75 11.70
N VAL A 333 9.10 -15.24 10.52
CA VAL A 333 8.73 -16.60 10.07
C VAL A 333 9.42 -17.68 10.89
N ASN A 334 8.73 -18.81 11.08
CA ASN A 334 9.31 -19.99 11.69
C ASN A 334 10.32 -20.62 10.71
N GLU A 335 11.60 -20.67 11.12
CA GLU A 335 12.67 -21.20 10.27
C GLU A 335 12.49 -22.68 9.90
N VAL A 336 11.82 -23.49 10.73
CA VAL A 336 11.55 -24.91 10.42
C VAL A 336 10.58 -25.02 9.25
N ASP A 337 9.46 -24.30 9.32
CA ASP A 337 8.44 -24.31 8.27
C ASP A 337 9.03 -23.70 6.98
N LEU A 338 9.81 -22.63 7.12
CA LEU A 338 10.50 -22.00 6.01
C LEU A 338 11.48 -22.94 5.31
N GLY A 339 12.20 -23.78 6.07
CA GLY A 339 13.13 -24.77 5.52
C GLY A 339 12.45 -25.83 4.67
N GLN A 340 11.28 -26.32 5.11
CA GLN A 340 10.50 -27.29 4.34
C GLN A 340 10.01 -26.72 3.02
N VAL A 341 9.51 -25.48 3.04
CA VAL A 341 9.04 -24.81 1.82
C VAL A 341 10.21 -24.47 0.89
N LEU A 342 11.34 -24.03 1.43
CA LEU A 342 12.56 -23.78 0.66
C LEU A 342 13.04 -25.06 -0.07
N GLU A 343 13.09 -26.20 0.62
CA GLU A 343 13.48 -27.47 0.01
C GLU A 343 12.52 -27.86 -1.14
N PHE A 344 11.21 -27.70 -0.93
CA PHE A 344 10.20 -27.94 -1.96
C PHE A 344 10.42 -27.05 -3.19
N VAL A 345 10.63 -25.75 -2.97
CA VAL A 345 10.87 -24.76 -4.03
C VAL A 345 12.11 -25.12 -4.85
N CYS A 346 13.21 -25.46 -4.17
CA CYS A 346 14.48 -25.79 -4.83
C CYS A 346 14.50 -27.12 -5.58
N ARG A 347 13.57 -28.04 -5.30
CA ARG A 347 13.42 -29.28 -6.10
C ARG A 347 12.95 -29.00 -7.52
N ARG A 348 12.35 -27.84 -7.79
CA ARG A 348 11.87 -27.45 -9.13
C ARG A 348 12.99 -26.77 -9.90
N ASN A 349 13.34 -27.34 -11.06
CA ASN A 349 14.58 -27.05 -11.79
C ASN A 349 14.81 -25.56 -12.09
N GLY A 350 16.00 -25.05 -11.75
CA GLY A 350 16.48 -23.71 -12.09
C GLY A 350 15.94 -22.56 -11.23
N THR A 351 15.40 -22.82 -10.04
CA THR A 351 14.91 -21.75 -9.13
C THR A 351 15.90 -21.37 -8.04
N CYS A 352 16.79 -22.30 -7.65
CA CYS A 352 17.74 -22.13 -6.54
C CYS A 352 19.21 -22.18 -6.98
N ASP A 353 19.51 -22.15 -8.27
CA ASP A 353 20.88 -22.33 -8.76
C ASP A 353 21.86 -21.28 -8.20
N GLU A 354 21.39 -20.05 -7.99
CA GLU A 354 22.22 -18.95 -7.50
C GLU A 354 22.46 -18.94 -5.98
N ILE A 355 21.76 -19.81 -5.22
CA ILE A 355 21.96 -19.94 -3.75
C ILE A 355 22.90 -21.10 -3.39
N TYR A 356 23.55 -21.73 -4.37
CA TYR A 356 24.56 -22.76 -4.10
C TYR A 356 25.97 -22.16 -3.89
N PRO A 357 26.87 -22.86 -3.16
CA PRO A 357 28.22 -22.38 -2.93
C PRO A 357 28.94 -21.91 -4.21
N GLY A 358 29.52 -20.71 -4.16
CA GLY A 358 30.23 -20.10 -5.29
C GLY A 358 29.36 -19.31 -6.28
N LYS A 359 28.07 -19.13 -5.99
CA LYS A 359 27.12 -18.39 -6.84
C LYS A 359 26.72 -17.04 -6.26
N SER A 360 26.07 -16.20 -7.07
CA SER A 360 25.88 -14.76 -6.80
C SER A 360 24.98 -14.45 -5.60
N CYS A 361 24.06 -15.37 -5.25
CA CYS A 361 23.09 -15.21 -4.16
C CYS A 361 23.33 -16.21 -3.02
N TYR A 362 24.52 -16.82 -2.94
CA TYR A 362 24.88 -17.74 -1.86
C TYR A 362 25.01 -17.05 -0.50
N GLN A 363 25.52 -15.82 -0.47
CA GLN A 363 25.74 -15.07 0.77
C GLN A 363 24.63 -14.02 0.98
N PRO A 364 24.19 -13.79 2.23
CA PRO A 364 24.58 -14.50 3.45
C PRO A 364 24.01 -15.92 3.50
N VAL A 365 24.72 -16.87 4.13
CA VAL A 365 24.21 -18.23 4.35
C VAL A 365 23.22 -18.24 5.51
N SER A 366 21.94 -18.06 5.20
CA SER A 366 20.84 -18.23 6.15
C SER A 366 19.61 -18.75 5.43
N ILE A 367 18.74 -19.43 6.16
CA ILE A 367 17.51 -19.96 5.59
C ILE A 367 16.60 -18.85 5.04
N VAL A 368 16.59 -17.69 5.70
CA VAL A 368 15.80 -16.51 5.30
C VAL A 368 16.33 -15.88 4.01
N SER A 369 17.65 -15.66 3.89
CA SER A 369 18.24 -15.08 2.68
C SER A 369 18.09 -15.98 1.47
N HIS A 370 18.30 -17.29 1.64
CA HIS A 370 18.11 -18.27 0.57
C HIS A 370 16.63 -18.40 0.19
N ALA A 371 15.71 -18.38 1.17
CA ALA A 371 14.28 -18.37 0.89
C ALA A 371 13.82 -17.11 0.16
N ASN A 372 14.32 -15.92 0.51
CA ASN A 372 14.00 -14.68 -0.22
C ASN A 372 14.36 -14.79 -1.70
N TYR A 373 15.56 -15.31 -2.02
CA TYR A 373 15.95 -15.54 -3.40
C TYR A 373 15.08 -16.62 -4.06
N ALA A 374 14.97 -17.79 -3.42
CA ALA A 374 14.27 -18.94 -3.97
C ALA A 374 12.79 -18.62 -4.24
N PHE A 375 12.10 -17.95 -3.32
CA PHE A 375 10.70 -17.56 -3.46
C PHE A 375 10.52 -16.54 -4.57
N SER A 376 11.39 -15.51 -4.64
CA SER A 376 11.35 -14.52 -5.72
C SER A 376 11.61 -15.15 -7.09
N SER A 377 12.61 -16.02 -7.19
CA SER A 377 13.00 -16.73 -8.41
C SER A 377 11.89 -17.68 -8.88
N TYR A 378 11.35 -18.49 -7.96
CA TYR A 378 10.23 -19.39 -8.22
C TYR A 378 8.99 -18.62 -8.67
N TRP A 379 8.58 -17.61 -7.92
CA TRP A 379 7.40 -16.82 -8.25
C TRP A 379 7.57 -16.09 -9.58
N ALA A 380 8.71 -15.46 -9.84
CA ALA A 380 8.98 -14.81 -11.12
C ALA A 380 8.86 -15.78 -12.31
N LYS A 381 9.28 -17.04 -12.14
CA LYS A 381 9.25 -18.07 -13.17
C LYS A 381 7.85 -18.65 -13.39
N PHE A 382 7.07 -18.85 -12.34
CA PHE A 382 5.82 -19.61 -12.41
C PHE A 382 4.54 -18.80 -12.17
N ARG A 383 4.64 -17.50 -11.88
CA ARG A 383 3.43 -16.66 -11.67
C ARG A 383 2.49 -16.60 -12.86
N GLU A 384 3.01 -16.72 -14.08
CA GLU A 384 2.19 -16.81 -15.30
C GLU A 384 1.42 -18.14 -15.40
N GLU A 385 1.90 -19.18 -14.72
CA GLU A 385 1.21 -20.48 -14.57
C GLU A 385 0.22 -20.49 -13.39
N GLY A 386 0.05 -19.35 -12.70
CA GLY A 386 -0.90 -19.18 -11.59
C GLY A 386 -0.29 -19.22 -10.19
N GLU A 387 1.02 -19.45 -10.06
CA GLU A 387 1.68 -19.47 -8.75
C GLU A 387 1.61 -18.11 -8.03
N LYS A 388 1.35 -18.16 -6.73
CA LYS A 388 1.14 -16.97 -5.88
C LYS A 388 2.31 -16.73 -4.94
N CYS A 389 2.58 -15.46 -4.66
CA CYS A 389 3.50 -15.10 -3.59
C CYS A 389 2.83 -15.31 -2.22
N TYR A 390 2.68 -16.57 -1.81
CA TYR A 390 2.04 -16.97 -0.56
C TYR A 390 2.93 -17.91 0.25
N PHE A 391 3.40 -19.00 -0.37
CA PHE A 391 4.33 -19.97 0.23
C PHE A 391 3.88 -20.44 1.62
N ASN A 392 2.66 -20.98 1.73
CA ASN A 392 2.00 -21.34 2.99
C ASN A 392 1.90 -20.20 4.01
N GLY A 393 1.69 -18.98 3.51
CA GLY A 393 1.58 -17.78 4.32
C GLY A 393 2.92 -17.23 4.81
N LEU A 394 4.06 -17.78 4.36
CA LEU A 394 5.40 -17.37 4.79
C LEU A 394 6.00 -16.24 3.95
N ALA A 395 5.36 -15.83 2.86
CA ALA A 395 5.88 -14.80 1.97
C ALA A 395 4.87 -13.69 1.67
N ASP A 396 5.39 -12.51 1.33
CA ASP A 396 4.66 -11.34 0.82
C ASP A 396 5.42 -10.70 -0.34
N GLN A 397 4.70 -9.96 -1.18
CA GLN A 397 5.30 -9.17 -2.25
C GLN A 397 5.93 -7.89 -1.69
N THR A 398 7.06 -7.49 -2.27
CA THR A 398 7.74 -6.23 -1.95
C THR A 398 8.21 -5.53 -3.23
N THR A 399 8.29 -4.21 -3.15
CA THR A 399 8.91 -3.35 -4.18
C THR A 399 10.36 -3.01 -3.84
N ILE A 400 10.91 -3.56 -2.76
CA ILE A 400 12.30 -3.36 -2.33
C ILE A 400 13.09 -4.59 -2.75
N ASP A 401 14.16 -4.39 -3.54
CA ASP A 401 15.06 -5.48 -3.91
C ASP A 401 15.69 -6.08 -2.65
N PRO A 402 15.45 -7.36 -2.34
CA PRO A 402 16.01 -8.00 -1.16
C PRO A 402 17.51 -8.29 -1.30
N ASN A 403 18.12 -8.10 -2.47
CA ASN A 403 19.53 -8.34 -2.72
C ASN A 403 20.40 -7.13 -2.32
N PRO A 404 21.21 -7.20 -1.25
CA PRO A 404 22.11 -6.12 -0.87
C PRO A 404 23.17 -5.81 -1.96
N ASN A 405 23.55 -6.80 -2.76
CA ASN A 405 24.49 -6.61 -3.87
C ASN A 405 23.86 -5.81 -5.01
N ALA A 406 22.54 -5.87 -5.22
CA ALA A 406 21.89 -5.03 -6.22
C ALA A 406 21.95 -3.54 -5.81
N ALA A 407 21.78 -3.26 -4.52
CA ALA A 407 21.98 -1.91 -3.98
C ALA A 407 23.43 -1.45 -4.12
N ALA A 408 24.40 -2.33 -3.85
CA ALA A 408 25.82 -2.04 -4.08
C ALA A 408 26.11 -1.77 -5.57
N ASN A 409 25.77 -2.70 -6.46
CA ASN A 409 26.05 -2.62 -7.90
C ASN A 409 25.41 -1.38 -8.56
N SER A 410 24.35 -0.81 -7.97
CA SER A 410 23.80 0.48 -8.42
C SER A 410 24.80 1.64 -8.35
N LEU A 411 25.89 1.49 -7.58
CA LEU A 411 26.97 2.46 -7.43
C LEU A 411 28.08 2.29 -8.47
N GLU A 412 28.17 1.16 -9.18
CA GLU A 412 29.23 0.89 -10.17
C GLU A 412 29.38 2.04 -11.17
N PRO A 413 28.30 2.55 -11.82
CA PRO A 413 28.44 3.66 -12.77
C PRO A 413 28.94 4.97 -12.15
N LEU A 414 28.72 5.16 -10.84
CA LEU A 414 29.18 6.34 -10.12
C LEU A 414 30.65 6.23 -9.74
N LEU A 415 31.11 5.02 -9.37
CA LEU A 415 32.52 4.73 -9.11
C LEU A 415 33.34 4.86 -10.39
N GLU A 416 32.90 4.24 -11.49
CA GLU A 416 33.52 4.37 -12.81
C GLU A 416 33.61 5.84 -13.24
N GLY A 417 32.52 6.59 -13.07
CA GLY A 417 32.48 8.03 -13.38
C GLY A 417 33.44 8.85 -12.52
N ALA A 418 33.62 8.50 -11.24
CA ALA A 418 34.57 9.16 -10.35
C ALA A 418 36.02 8.82 -10.70
N GLU A 419 36.33 7.56 -11.01
CA GLU A 419 37.65 7.11 -11.42
C GLU A 419 38.05 7.73 -12.76
N GLY A 420 37.14 7.82 -13.72
CA GLY A 420 37.37 8.53 -14.98
C GLY A 420 37.63 10.03 -14.81
N ALA A 421 37.24 10.63 -13.68
CA ALA A 421 37.45 12.05 -13.39
C ALA A 421 38.76 12.34 -12.62
N VAL A 422 39.34 11.35 -11.95
CA VAL A 422 40.57 11.48 -11.16
C VAL A 422 41.73 10.85 -11.93
N PRO A 423 42.85 11.58 -12.18
CA PRO A 423 44.03 11.02 -12.82
C PRO A 423 44.50 9.74 -12.12
N GLU A 424 44.86 8.71 -12.90
CA GLU A 424 45.17 7.37 -12.41
C GLU A 424 46.25 7.39 -11.31
N GLU A 425 47.27 8.23 -11.47
CA GLU A 425 48.35 8.40 -10.50
C GLU A 425 47.91 8.95 -9.14
N LEU A 426 46.73 9.60 -9.07
CA LEU A 426 46.16 10.16 -7.84
C LEU A 426 45.07 9.29 -7.23
N GLN A 427 44.55 8.28 -7.94
CA GLN A 427 43.42 7.48 -7.47
C GLN A 427 43.74 6.76 -6.16
N SER A 428 44.90 6.10 -6.06
CA SER A 428 45.32 5.36 -4.86
C SER A 428 45.57 6.23 -3.62
N GLU A 429 45.74 7.55 -3.78
CA GLU A 429 45.88 8.51 -2.68
C GLU A 429 44.57 9.27 -2.39
N THR A 430 43.57 9.14 -3.26
CA THR A 430 42.29 9.87 -3.16
C THR A 430 41.32 9.13 -2.25
N PRO A 431 40.90 9.73 -1.10
CA PRO A 431 39.96 9.09 -0.20
C PRO A 431 38.55 8.98 -0.78
N LEU A 432 37.93 7.81 -0.64
CA LEU A 432 36.52 7.56 -0.96
C LEU A 432 35.71 7.28 0.30
N GLU A 433 34.65 8.07 0.50
CA GLU A 433 33.72 7.96 1.63
C GLU A 433 32.28 7.95 1.14
N LEU A 434 31.45 7.06 1.68
CA LEU A 434 30.04 6.90 1.35
C LEU A 434 29.17 6.96 2.61
N GLY A 435 28.28 7.95 2.63
CA GLY A 435 27.36 8.19 3.73
C GLY A 435 25.90 7.94 3.36
N ALA A 436 25.27 6.96 3.98
CA ALA A 436 23.82 6.75 3.88
C ALA A 436 23.06 7.59 4.95
N THR A 437 21.91 8.16 4.61
CA THR A 437 21.18 9.09 5.51
C THR A 437 19.95 8.43 6.16
N ALA A 438 18.94 9.22 6.53
CA ALA A 438 17.79 8.78 7.32
C ALA A 438 16.96 7.66 6.69
N GLY A 439 16.96 7.52 5.36
CA GLY A 439 16.21 6.44 4.69
C GLY A 439 16.72 5.05 5.05
N LEU A 440 18.04 4.86 5.07
CA LEU A 440 18.65 3.58 5.43
C LEU A 440 18.52 3.30 6.94
N ARG A 441 18.55 4.35 7.79
CA ARG A 441 18.26 4.27 9.24
C ARG A 441 16.88 3.70 9.56
N MET A 442 15.92 3.82 8.64
CA MET A 442 14.53 3.38 8.83
C MET A 442 14.29 1.92 8.38
N LEU A 443 15.27 1.27 7.76
CA LEU A 443 15.15 -0.15 7.43
C LEU A 443 15.09 -0.98 8.71
N LYS A 444 14.30 -2.05 8.68
CA LYS A 444 14.15 -2.97 9.82
C LYS A 444 15.23 -4.04 9.80
N GLY A 445 15.52 -4.60 10.97
CA GLY A 445 16.45 -5.72 11.11
C GLY A 445 17.89 -5.34 10.74
N ASP A 446 18.59 -6.26 10.07
CA ASP A 446 19.98 -6.11 9.64
C ASP A 446 20.13 -5.69 8.16
N ALA A 447 19.02 -5.35 7.48
CA ALA A 447 19.01 -5.02 6.07
C ALA A 447 19.93 -3.83 5.73
N ALA A 448 19.94 -2.80 6.58
CA ALA A 448 20.82 -1.65 6.44
C ALA A 448 22.30 -2.04 6.47
N GLU A 449 22.69 -2.89 7.42
CA GLU A 449 24.09 -3.34 7.58
C GLU A 449 24.51 -4.27 6.43
N LYS A 450 23.60 -5.15 5.97
CA LYS A 450 23.84 -5.98 4.79
C LYS A 450 24.11 -5.16 3.53
N ILE A 451 23.34 -4.08 3.32
CA ILE A 451 23.58 -3.14 2.21
C ILE A 451 24.93 -2.45 2.36
N LEU A 452 25.24 -1.92 3.56
CA LEU A 452 26.53 -1.28 3.80
C LEU A 452 27.70 -2.24 3.57
N GLN A 453 27.58 -3.49 4.00
CA GLN A 453 28.62 -4.49 3.80
C GLN A 453 28.81 -4.82 2.32
N ALA A 454 27.73 -5.00 1.56
CA ALA A 454 27.81 -5.19 0.11
C ALA A 454 28.49 -4.00 -0.60
N VAL A 455 28.22 -2.77 -0.15
CA VAL A 455 28.89 -1.56 -0.67
C VAL A 455 30.37 -1.54 -0.29
N ARG A 456 30.75 -1.91 0.93
CA ARG A 456 32.17 -2.04 1.34
C ARG A 456 32.90 -3.03 0.46
N ASP A 457 32.29 -4.20 0.23
CA ASP A 457 32.87 -5.25 -0.59
C ASP A 457 33.02 -4.79 -2.04
N LEU A 458 32.01 -4.11 -2.61
CA LEU A 458 32.09 -3.51 -3.94
C LEU A 458 33.25 -2.52 -4.04
N VAL A 459 33.30 -1.53 -3.14
CA VAL A 459 34.33 -0.48 -3.14
C VAL A 459 35.72 -1.09 -3.01
N LYS A 460 35.90 -2.06 -2.11
CA LYS A 460 37.19 -2.71 -1.87
C LYS A 460 37.67 -3.55 -3.06
N ASN A 461 36.75 -4.18 -3.78
CA ASN A 461 37.09 -5.12 -4.85
C ASN A 461 37.16 -4.46 -6.22
N GLN A 462 36.39 -3.41 -6.46
CA GLN A 462 36.24 -2.80 -7.78
C GLN A 462 36.80 -1.38 -7.89
N SER A 463 37.03 -0.66 -6.77
CA SER A 463 37.55 0.71 -6.85
C SER A 463 39.06 0.79 -6.63
N THR A 464 39.71 1.72 -7.35
CA THR A 464 41.12 2.07 -7.18
C THR A 464 41.36 3.12 -6.10
N PHE A 465 40.30 3.72 -5.55
CA PHE A 465 40.38 4.76 -4.53
C PHE A 465 40.81 4.23 -3.15
N TYR A 466 41.47 5.09 -2.37
CA TYR A 466 41.76 4.79 -0.98
C TYR A 466 40.47 4.79 -0.14
N SER A 467 40.09 3.64 0.40
CA SER A 467 38.87 3.49 1.21
C SER A 467 39.15 2.78 2.53
N LYS A 468 38.25 2.99 3.51
CA LYS A 468 38.22 2.26 4.78
C LYS A 468 36.79 1.82 5.05
N ASP A 469 36.61 0.64 5.64
CA ASP A 469 35.27 0.11 5.95
C ASP A 469 34.41 1.09 6.76
N GLN A 470 35.03 1.80 7.70
CA GLN A 470 34.41 2.84 8.54
C GLN A 470 33.94 4.10 7.78
N TRP A 471 34.39 4.29 6.54
CA TRP A 471 33.96 5.37 5.64
C TRP A 471 32.76 4.96 4.78
N VAL A 472 32.33 3.70 4.81
CA VAL A 472 31.05 3.27 4.26
C VAL A 472 30.11 3.02 5.43
N THR A 473 29.31 4.03 5.73
CA THR A 473 28.52 4.04 6.97
C THR A 473 27.19 4.76 6.80
N ILE A 474 26.29 4.53 7.75
CA ILE A 474 25.15 5.40 7.95
C ILE A 474 25.63 6.64 8.70
N LEU A 475 25.45 7.80 8.08
CA LEU A 475 25.66 9.08 8.75
C LEU A 475 24.63 9.23 9.85
N ASP A 476 25.14 9.38 11.08
CA ASP A 476 24.30 9.90 12.14
C ASP A 476 23.83 11.31 11.75
N GLY A 477 22.70 11.73 12.31
CA GLY A 477 22.10 12.99 11.91
C GLY A 477 22.98 14.21 12.29
N THR A 478 23.83 14.08 13.30
CA THR A 478 24.75 15.15 13.72
C THR A 478 25.93 15.29 12.78
N GLN A 479 26.45 14.20 12.22
CA GLN A 479 27.45 14.21 11.15
C GLN A 479 26.92 14.93 9.92
N GLU A 480 25.73 14.55 9.44
CA GLU A 480 25.05 15.17 8.29
C GLU A 480 24.91 16.69 8.48
N GLY A 481 24.41 17.12 9.64
CA GLY A 481 24.30 18.55 9.98
C GLY A 481 25.65 19.26 10.08
N SER A 482 26.67 18.60 10.62
CA SER A 482 28.00 19.17 10.78
C SER A 482 28.71 19.36 9.43
N PHE A 483 28.63 18.37 8.55
CA PHE A 483 29.20 18.42 7.22
C PHE A 483 28.50 19.48 6.37
N MET A 484 27.17 19.59 6.47
CA MET A 484 26.46 20.68 5.81
C MET A 484 26.95 22.06 6.30
N TRP A 485 27.20 22.22 7.59
CA TRP A 485 27.77 23.47 8.13
C TRP A 485 29.17 23.77 7.57
N VAL A 486 30.04 22.75 7.48
CA VAL A 486 31.39 22.89 6.90
C VAL A 486 31.30 23.27 5.43
N ALA A 487 30.50 22.57 4.63
CA ALA A 487 30.32 22.84 3.21
C ALA A 487 29.88 24.30 2.97
N MET A 488 28.85 24.74 3.70
CA MET A 488 28.31 26.09 3.55
C MET A 488 29.31 27.16 3.96
N ASN A 489 30.00 27.00 5.08
CA ASN A 489 30.98 27.99 5.53
C ASN A 489 32.25 27.98 4.68
N TYR A 490 32.60 26.87 4.04
CA TYR A 490 33.66 26.85 3.03
C TYR A 490 33.25 27.60 1.76
N LEU A 491 32.10 27.25 1.17
CA LEU A 491 31.62 27.85 -0.09
C LEU A 491 31.36 29.35 0.03
N LEU A 492 30.95 29.83 1.21
CA LEU A 492 30.74 31.25 1.49
C LEU A 492 32.01 31.96 1.96
N GLY A 493 33.16 31.28 2.02
CA GLY A 493 34.44 31.84 2.44
C GLY A 493 34.47 32.28 3.91
N ASN A 494 33.69 31.63 4.78
CA ASN A 494 33.61 31.93 6.20
C ASN A 494 34.47 31.01 7.08
N LEU A 495 34.86 29.84 6.56
CA LEU A 495 35.73 28.91 7.25
C LEU A 495 37.12 29.53 7.50
N GLY A 496 37.73 29.24 8.65
CA GLY A 496 38.96 29.89 9.13
C GLY A 496 38.74 31.25 9.83
N LYS A 497 37.57 31.89 9.67
CA LYS A 497 37.23 33.15 10.36
C LYS A 497 36.73 32.90 11.79
N ASN A 498 36.56 33.98 12.57
CA ASN A 498 35.93 33.90 13.90
C ASN A 498 34.52 33.28 13.80
N TYR A 499 34.10 32.47 14.77
CA TYR A 499 32.77 31.83 14.79
C TYR A 499 31.61 32.83 14.58
N LYS A 500 31.77 34.08 15.03
CA LYS A 500 30.79 35.17 14.84
C LYS A 500 30.55 35.54 13.37
N SER A 501 31.49 35.21 12.49
CA SER A 501 31.43 35.47 11.05
C SER A 501 30.90 34.29 10.25
N THR A 502 30.66 33.15 10.89
CA THR A 502 30.10 31.95 10.26
C THR A 502 28.58 32.09 10.09
N THR A 503 28.01 31.22 9.25
CA THR A 503 26.55 31.09 9.13
C THR A 503 26.06 29.82 9.82
N ALA A 504 24.85 29.88 10.36
CA ALA A 504 24.08 28.69 10.69
C ALA A 504 23.54 28.02 9.44
N THR A 505 23.37 26.71 9.51
CA THR A 505 22.74 25.87 8.49
C THR A 505 21.50 25.18 9.06
N ILE A 506 20.45 25.10 8.24
CA ILE A 506 19.26 24.30 8.51
C ILE A 506 19.00 23.43 7.27
N ASP A 507 19.10 22.12 7.43
CA ASP A 507 18.86 21.18 6.33
C ASP A 507 17.64 20.33 6.62
N ILE A 508 16.60 20.46 5.80
CA ILE A 508 15.38 19.67 5.94
C ILE A 508 15.35 18.61 4.83
N GLY A 509 15.71 17.38 5.20
CA GLY A 509 15.60 16.21 4.33
C GLY A 509 14.20 15.59 4.35
N GLY A 510 14.09 14.38 3.80
CA GLY A 510 12.82 13.63 3.82
C GLY A 510 12.46 13.09 5.21
N GLY A 511 13.42 12.46 5.90
CA GLY A 511 13.20 11.79 7.19
C GLY A 511 13.59 12.59 8.43
N SER A 512 14.56 13.50 8.30
CA SER A 512 15.05 14.32 9.42
C SER A 512 15.29 15.77 9.00
N ILE A 513 15.45 16.63 10.01
CA ILE A 513 15.94 18.00 9.85
C ILE A 513 17.13 18.23 10.77
N GLN A 514 18.15 18.92 10.28
CA GLN A 514 19.35 19.26 11.01
C GLN A 514 19.47 20.77 11.22
N MET A 515 20.00 21.17 12.38
CA MET A 515 20.42 22.53 12.68
C MET A 515 21.87 22.50 13.15
N ALA A 516 22.73 23.32 12.54
CA ALA A 516 24.12 23.43 12.96
C ALA A 516 24.61 24.88 12.92
N TYR A 517 25.34 25.31 13.96
CA TYR A 517 25.98 26.62 14.01
C TYR A 517 27.07 26.70 15.09
N ALA A 518 28.10 27.51 14.84
CA ALA A 518 29.20 27.65 15.78
C ALA A 518 28.82 28.52 16.99
N ILE A 519 29.25 28.11 18.18
CA ILE A 519 28.96 28.74 19.47
C ILE A 519 30.24 29.24 20.15
N SER A 520 30.08 30.12 21.12
CA SER A 520 31.20 30.62 21.92
C SER A 520 31.77 29.53 22.84
N LYS A 521 33.00 29.74 23.33
CA LYS A 521 33.59 28.87 24.36
C LYS A 521 32.75 28.84 25.64
N GLU A 522 32.22 29.99 26.07
CA GLU A 522 31.33 30.05 27.24
C GLU A 522 30.05 29.21 27.07
N GLN A 523 29.46 29.20 25.86
CA GLN A 523 28.28 28.38 25.57
C GLN A 523 28.63 26.89 25.55
N PHE A 524 29.81 26.53 25.03
CA PHE A 524 30.32 25.17 25.05
C PHE A 524 30.58 24.68 26.48
N ASP A 525 31.24 25.48 27.31
CA ASP A 525 31.53 25.14 28.71
C ASP A 525 30.25 24.93 29.54
N LYS A 526 29.13 25.55 29.11
CA LYS A 526 27.79 25.41 29.73
C LYS A 526 26.88 24.42 28.98
N ALA A 527 27.38 23.75 27.95
CA ALA A 527 26.57 22.83 27.16
C ALA A 527 26.15 21.62 28.02
N PRO A 528 24.91 21.11 27.86
CA PRO A 528 24.50 19.87 28.50
C PRO A 528 25.42 18.71 28.13
N GLN A 529 25.69 17.82 29.08
CA GLN A 529 26.39 16.56 28.80
C GLN A 529 25.49 15.62 27.95
N LYS A 530 26.13 14.67 27.25
CA LYS A 530 25.53 13.77 26.24
C LYS A 530 24.09 13.34 26.58
N VAL A 531 23.19 13.45 25.60
CA VAL A 531 21.82 12.93 25.70
C VAL A 531 21.71 11.72 24.77
N ALA A 532 21.34 10.56 25.32
CA ALA A 532 21.19 9.32 24.56
C ALA A 532 22.44 8.90 23.74
N GLY A 533 23.64 9.23 24.22
CA GLY A 533 24.92 8.84 23.60
C GLY A 533 25.54 9.88 22.67
N GLU A 534 24.78 10.87 22.19
CA GLU A 534 25.26 11.91 21.27
C GLU A 534 25.55 13.25 21.98
N SER A 535 26.59 13.96 21.53
CA SER A 535 26.93 15.30 22.03
C SER A 535 26.19 16.37 21.23
N TYR A 536 25.62 17.37 21.92
CA TYR A 536 25.06 18.57 21.25
C TYR A 536 26.11 19.46 20.61
N VAL A 537 27.38 19.31 21.00
CA VAL A 537 28.47 20.13 20.50
C VAL A 537 29.60 19.24 19.99
N LEU A 538 29.98 19.43 18.74
CA LEU A 538 31.15 18.82 18.13
C LEU A 538 32.28 19.85 18.07
N GLN A 539 33.49 19.44 18.46
CA GLN A 539 34.67 20.27 18.27
C GLN A 539 35.31 19.92 16.93
N LYS A 540 35.59 20.94 16.12
CA LYS A 540 36.22 20.77 14.80
C LYS A 540 37.40 21.72 14.65
N HIS A 541 38.49 21.21 14.07
CA HIS A 541 39.66 22.00 13.69
C HIS A 541 39.67 22.14 12.16
N LEU A 542 39.39 23.34 11.65
CA LEU A 542 39.20 23.59 10.21
C LEU A 542 39.94 24.87 9.81
N LEU A 543 40.81 24.78 8.79
CA LEU A 543 41.66 25.89 8.32
C LEU A 543 42.38 26.63 9.46
N SER A 544 43.07 25.88 10.32
CA SER A 544 43.81 26.40 11.48
C SER A 544 42.95 27.13 12.53
N LYS A 545 41.64 26.84 12.57
CA LYS A 545 40.72 27.41 13.55
C LYS A 545 39.88 26.33 14.24
N ASP A 546 39.81 26.44 15.56
CA ASP A 546 38.91 25.62 16.37
C ASP A 546 37.50 26.20 16.40
N TYR A 547 36.52 25.35 16.16
CA TYR A 547 35.10 25.65 16.27
C TYR A 547 34.43 24.71 17.27
N ASN A 548 33.63 25.28 18.17
CA ASN A 548 32.64 24.54 18.93
C ASN A 548 31.33 24.63 18.14
N LEU A 549 30.89 23.52 17.55
CA LEU A 549 29.75 23.47 16.65
C LEU A 549 28.55 22.86 17.38
N TYR A 550 27.54 23.67 17.70
CA TYR A 550 26.25 23.11 18.06
C TYR A 550 25.68 22.41 16.85
N VAL A 551 25.24 21.16 17.03
CA VAL A 551 24.54 20.42 15.99
C VAL A 551 23.49 19.51 16.60
N HIS A 552 22.33 19.45 15.96
CA HIS A 552 21.33 18.46 16.31
C HIS A 552 20.52 18.03 15.09
N SER A 553 20.13 16.75 15.09
CA SER A 553 19.25 16.17 14.08
C SER A 553 17.96 15.67 14.72
N TYR A 554 16.84 16.14 14.18
CA TYR A 554 15.51 15.77 14.61
C TYR A 554 14.98 14.67 13.67
N LEU A 555 15.23 13.40 14.03
CA LEU A 555 14.68 12.25 13.31
C LEU A 555 13.14 12.24 13.41
N ASN A 556 12.47 11.84 12.33
CA ASN A 556 11.02 11.91 12.12
C ASN A 556 10.45 13.32 11.87
N TYR A 557 11.31 14.34 11.77
CA TYR A 557 10.90 15.73 11.54
C TYR A 557 11.42 16.31 10.21
N GLY A 558 11.84 15.45 9.27
CA GLY A 558 12.01 15.84 7.87
C GLY A 558 10.68 16.23 7.22
N GLN A 559 10.70 16.67 5.95
CA GLN A 559 9.48 17.12 5.27
C GLN A 559 8.45 15.98 5.15
N LEU A 560 8.89 14.79 4.75
CA LEU A 560 8.01 13.64 4.53
C LEU A 560 7.58 13.02 5.87
N ALA A 561 8.54 12.80 6.77
CA ALA A 561 8.24 12.32 8.12
C ALA A 561 7.33 13.28 8.91
N GLY A 562 7.51 14.59 8.74
CA GLY A 562 6.68 15.62 9.37
C GLY A 562 5.20 15.51 8.98
N ARG A 563 4.90 15.13 7.73
CA ARG A 563 3.52 14.80 7.32
C ARG A 563 2.97 13.63 8.13
N ALA A 564 3.74 12.54 8.24
CA ALA A 564 3.35 11.37 9.04
C ALA A 564 3.10 11.74 10.52
N GLU A 565 3.95 12.56 11.14
CA GLU A 565 3.76 13.01 12.53
C GLU A 565 2.51 13.90 12.70
N ILE A 566 2.20 14.75 11.72
CA ILE A 566 0.95 15.54 11.72
C ILE A 566 -0.27 14.61 11.60
N PHE A 567 -0.21 13.58 10.77
CA PHE A 567 -1.29 12.61 10.64
C PHE A 567 -1.48 11.79 11.93
N LYS A 568 -0.39 11.32 12.54
CA LYS A 568 -0.43 10.65 13.86
C LYS A 568 -1.10 11.53 14.93
N ALA A 569 -0.76 12.83 14.96
CA ALA A 569 -1.36 13.77 15.90
C ALA A 569 -2.88 13.94 15.70
N SER A 570 -3.39 13.71 14.49
CA SER A 570 -4.83 13.82 14.17
C SER A 570 -5.68 12.57 14.49
N ARG A 571 -5.08 11.47 14.98
CA ARG A 571 -5.78 10.24 15.44
C ARG A 571 -6.80 9.65 14.44
N ASN A 572 -6.48 9.62 13.14
CA ASN A 572 -7.31 9.05 12.05
C ASN A 572 -8.69 9.73 11.83
N GLU A 573 -8.90 10.94 12.33
CA GLU A 573 -10.07 11.78 11.98
C GLU A 573 -9.82 12.65 10.73
N SER A 574 -10.78 13.51 10.37
CA SER A 574 -10.57 14.54 9.35
C SER A 574 -9.40 15.45 9.73
N ASN A 575 -8.38 15.54 8.89
CA ASN A 575 -7.16 16.29 9.14
C ASN A 575 -7.27 17.73 8.58
N PRO A 576 -7.29 18.77 9.43
CA PRO A 576 -7.44 20.16 9.00
C PRO A 576 -6.24 20.73 8.23
N CYS A 577 -5.17 19.96 8.05
CA CYS A 577 -4.07 20.30 7.14
C CYS A 577 -4.27 19.76 5.71
N ALA A 578 -5.20 18.82 5.50
CA ALA A 578 -5.52 18.29 4.18
C ALA A 578 -6.47 19.23 3.44
N LEU A 579 -6.20 19.41 2.15
CA LEU A 579 -6.92 20.34 1.27
C LEU A 579 -8.32 19.84 0.93
N GLU A 580 -9.27 20.76 0.80
CA GLU A 580 -10.66 20.42 0.48
C GLU A 580 -10.75 19.57 -0.79
N GLY A 581 -11.60 18.54 -0.75
CA GLY A 581 -11.79 17.61 -1.87
C GLY A 581 -10.75 16.49 -1.94
N TYR A 582 -9.78 16.44 -1.03
CA TYR A 582 -8.84 15.32 -0.92
C TYR A 582 -9.26 14.31 0.15
N GLU A 583 -9.43 13.06 -0.28
CA GLU A 583 -9.49 11.87 0.57
C GLU A 583 -8.56 10.82 -0.05
N GLY A 584 -7.70 10.18 0.75
CA GLY A 584 -6.68 9.25 0.29
C GLY A 584 -5.80 8.71 1.40
N TYR A 585 -4.62 8.21 1.02
CA TYR A 585 -3.63 7.68 1.95
C TYR A 585 -2.26 8.32 1.69
N TYR A 586 -1.52 8.52 2.77
CA TYR A 586 -0.11 8.90 2.73
C TYR A 586 0.70 7.73 3.27
N SER A 587 1.52 7.11 2.45
CA SER A 587 2.39 5.99 2.85
C SER A 587 3.76 6.51 3.25
N TYR A 588 4.22 6.19 4.47
CA TYR A 588 5.56 6.54 4.92
C TYR A 588 6.10 5.51 5.91
N GLY A 589 7.29 4.97 5.60
CA GLY A 589 7.96 3.97 6.45
C GLY A 589 7.16 2.66 6.58
N GLY A 590 6.49 2.22 5.51
CA GLY A 590 5.65 1.02 5.53
C GLY A 590 4.33 1.16 6.30
N VAL A 591 3.92 2.38 6.64
CA VAL A 591 2.65 2.68 7.32
C VAL A 591 1.80 3.60 6.46
N ASP A 592 0.53 3.25 6.28
CA ASP A 592 -0.46 4.06 5.58
C ASP A 592 -1.25 4.93 6.55
N TYR A 593 -1.13 6.25 6.37
CA TYR A 593 -1.89 7.24 7.12
C TYR A 593 -3.11 7.66 6.31
N LYS A 594 -4.31 7.45 6.85
CA LYS A 594 -5.53 7.95 6.21
C LYS A 594 -5.54 9.47 6.21
N VAL A 595 -5.76 10.07 5.04
CA VAL A 595 -5.83 11.51 4.84
C VAL A 595 -7.22 11.87 4.38
N LYS A 596 -7.94 12.63 5.20
CA LYS A 596 -9.30 13.10 4.86
C LYS A 596 -9.45 14.56 5.22
N ALA A 597 -9.78 15.41 4.25
CA ALA A 597 -10.05 16.82 4.53
C ALA A 597 -11.39 17.00 5.29
N PRO A 598 -11.51 17.98 6.20
CA PRO A 598 -12.79 18.37 6.77
C PRO A 598 -13.74 18.87 5.70
N LYS A 599 -15.06 18.77 5.93
CA LYS A 599 -16.10 19.26 4.97
C LYS A 599 -15.95 20.75 4.60
N LYS A 600 -15.37 21.57 5.49
CA LYS A 600 -15.11 23.00 5.26
C LYS A 600 -13.69 23.27 4.72
N GLY A 601 -13.01 22.23 4.23
CA GLY A 601 -11.62 22.30 3.79
C GLY A 601 -10.60 22.38 4.92
N SER A 602 -9.35 22.61 4.52
CA SER A 602 -8.24 22.87 5.43
C SER A 602 -8.49 24.12 6.27
N SER A 603 -7.88 24.15 7.45
CA SER A 603 -7.92 25.30 8.35
C SER A 603 -6.52 25.62 8.82
N LEU A 604 -5.97 26.75 8.35
CA LEU A 604 -4.63 27.21 8.73
C LEU A 604 -4.39 27.18 10.24
N LYS A 605 -5.34 27.68 11.04
CA LYS A 605 -5.25 27.73 12.50
C LYS A 605 -5.22 26.33 13.13
N LYS A 606 -6.14 25.46 12.73
CA LYS A 606 -6.22 24.09 13.27
C LYS A 606 -5.02 23.26 12.81
N CYS A 607 -4.63 23.40 11.55
CA CYS A 607 -3.44 22.76 11.01
C CYS A 607 -2.19 23.16 11.78
N ARG A 608 -1.95 24.46 11.98
CA ARG A 608 -0.81 24.94 12.77
C ARG A 608 -0.84 24.42 14.22
N ASN A 609 -2.01 24.31 14.84
CA ASN A 609 -2.14 23.71 16.17
C ASN A 609 -1.72 22.24 16.19
N LEU A 610 -2.16 21.44 15.21
CA LEU A 610 -1.72 20.05 15.06
C LEU A 610 -0.23 19.95 14.79
N THR A 611 0.31 20.80 13.92
CA THR A 611 1.75 20.86 13.66
C THR A 611 2.54 21.16 14.93
N ARG A 612 2.10 22.12 15.75
CA ARG A 612 2.71 22.41 17.06
C ARG A 612 2.68 21.18 17.98
N GLN A 613 1.58 20.43 17.99
CA GLN A 613 1.46 19.20 18.74
C GLN A 613 2.41 18.12 18.22
N ALA A 614 2.49 17.93 16.89
CA ALA A 614 3.39 16.99 16.24
C ALA A 614 4.86 17.30 16.57
N LEU A 615 5.25 18.58 16.51
CA LEU A 615 6.57 19.06 16.93
C LEU A 615 6.81 18.95 18.45
N LYS A 616 5.79 18.68 19.26
CA LYS A 616 5.90 18.62 20.73
C LYS A 616 6.52 19.90 21.30
N ILE A 617 6.09 21.07 20.83
CA ILE A 617 6.62 22.38 21.29
C ILE A 617 6.40 22.66 22.79
N LYS A 618 5.51 21.90 23.45
CA LYS A 618 5.22 21.99 24.88
C LYS A 618 5.96 20.92 25.70
N ALA A 619 6.85 20.14 25.07
CA ALA A 619 7.66 19.17 25.78
C ALA A 619 8.47 19.87 26.88
N LYS A 620 8.65 19.18 28.02
CA LYS A 620 9.40 19.70 29.15
C LYS A 620 10.83 20.06 28.69
N CYS A 621 11.22 21.31 28.90
CA CYS A 621 12.58 21.76 28.66
C CYS A 621 13.40 21.60 29.94
N ASN A 622 14.42 20.74 29.90
CA ASN A 622 15.34 20.51 31.03
C ASN A 622 16.54 21.47 31.01
N TYR A 623 16.57 22.42 30.09
CA TYR A 623 17.69 23.33 29.85
C TYR A 623 17.21 24.79 29.91
N LYS A 624 18.15 25.75 29.85
CA LYS A 624 17.80 27.18 29.89
C LYS A 624 16.79 27.56 28.80
N ASN A 625 17.03 27.09 27.58
CA ASN A 625 16.14 27.27 26.43
C ASN A 625 16.17 26.00 25.57
N CYS A 626 15.01 25.62 25.05
CA CYS A 626 14.86 24.50 24.13
C CYS A 626 14.20 24.96 22.83
N THR A 627 14.37 24.16 21.79
CA THR A 627 13.60 24.27 20.55
C THR A 627 12.26 23.57 20.74
N PHE A 628 12.11 22.37 20.18
CA PHE A 628 10.93 21.52 20.29
C PHE A 628 11.34 20.12 20.74
N ASN A 629 10.39 19.31 21.21
CA ASN A 629 10.66 17.99 21.78
C ASN A 629 11.69 17.98 22.93
N GLY A 630 11.81 19.08 23.69
CA GLY A 630 12.70 19.20 24.85
C GLY A 630 14.19 19.33 24.53
N VAL A 631 14.54 19.56 23.25
CA VAL A 631 15.91 19.62 22.77
C VAL A 631 16.56 20.97 23.09
N TRP A 632 17.77 20.96 23.66
CA TRP A 632 18.54 22.19 23.90
C TRP A 632 18.79 22.96 22.60
N ASN A 633 18.58 24.27 22.61
CA ASN A 633 18.67 25.08 21.39
C ASN A 633 20.08 25.54 21.02
N GLY A 634 21.10 25.25 21.84
CA GLY A 634 22.50 25.70 21.65
C GLY A 634 22.81 27.11 22.17
N GLY A 635 21.81 27.82 22.73
CA GLY A 635 21.96 29.17 23.28
C GLY A 635 21.92 30.31 22.26
N GLY A 636 21.92 30.01 20.95
CA GLY A 636 21.84 30.99 19.87
C GLY A 636 23.10 31.87 19.76
N GLY A 637 22.90 33.15 19.42
CA GLY A 637 23.97 34.15 19.40
C GLY A 637 24.56 34.41 18.00
N ALA A 638 25.81 34.87 17.96
CA ALA A 638 26.41 35.43 16.75
C ALA A 638 26.56 34.43 15.59
N GLY A 639 26.90 33.16 15.88
CA GLY A 639 26.99 32.11 14.85
C GLY A 639 25.63 31.74 14.23
N GLN A 640 24.53 32.12 14.88
CA GLN A 640 23.16 31.96 14.37
C GLN A 640 22.58 33.26 13.77
N LYS A 641 23.39 34.32 13.68
CA LYS A 641 22.94 35.61 13.14
C LYS A 641 22.52 35.49 11.68
N THR A 642 23.33 34.83 10.88
CA THR A 642 23.03 34.53 9.47
C THR A 642 22.60 33.07 9.35
N ILE A 643 21.55 32.81 8.56
CA ILE A 643 20.98 31.46 8.41
C ILE A 643 20.86 31.13 6.93
N HIS A 644 21.39 29.96 6.57
CA HIS A 644 21.25 29.35 5.26
C HIS A 644 20.44 28.06 5.42
N ALA A 645 19.33 27.95 4.70
CA ALA A 645 18.41 26.82 4.77
C ALA A 645 18.35 26.10 3.42
N SER A 646 18.40 24.78 3.42
CA SER A 646 18.56 23.97 2.19
C SER A 646 17.40 23.00 1.95
N SER A 647 17.53 22.21 0.87
CA SER A 647 16.66 21.07 0.59
C SER A 647 15.18 21.45 0.49
N PHE A 648 14.28 20.83 1.26
CA PHE A 648 12.84 21.08 1.12
C PHE A 648 12.42 22.53 1.39
N PHE A 649 13.19 23.35 2.11
CA PHE A 649 12.90 24.79 2.22
C PHE A 649 12.97 25.49 0.86
N TYR A 650 13.99 25.17 0.06
CA TYR A 650 14.12 25.69 -1.29
C TYR A 650 13.05 25.10 -2.21
N TYR A 651 12.89 23.77 -2.23
CA TYR A 651 12.00 23.10 -3.18
C TYR A 651 10.52 23.44 -2.95
N ILE A 652 10.06 23.56 -1.70
CA ILE A 652 8.69 24.01 -1.41
C ILE A 652 8.57 25.52 -1.66
N GLY A 653 9.59 26.31 -1.31
CA GLY A 653 9.62 27.74 -1.63
C GLY A 653 9.48 28.02 -3.13
N ALA A 654 10.12 27.22 -3.97
CA ALA A 654 10.02 27.30 -5.44
C ALA A 654 8.62 26.98 -5.98
N GLN A 655 7.92 26.02 -5.36
CA GLN A 655 6.55 25.66 -5.76
C GLN A 655 5.58 26.83 -5.58
N VAL A 656 5.81 27.66 -4.56
CA VAL A 656 4.92 28.78 -4.19
C VAL A 656 5.47 30.16 -4.54
N GLY A 657 6.53 30.23 -5.36
CA GLY A 657 7.09 31.49 -5.84
C GLY A 657 7.85 32.31 -4.79
N ILE A 658 8.22 31.73 -3.64
CA ILE A 658 9.19 32.34 -2.72
C ILE A 658 10.59 32.36 -3.34
N VAL A 659 10.86 31.38 -4.21
CA VAL A 659 12.12 31.23 -4.94
C VAL A 659 11.82 31.18 -6.43
N ASP A 660 12.51 31.99 -7.23
CA ASP A 660 12.52 31.83 -8.68
C ASP A 660 13.45 30.67 -9.03
N THR A 661 12.88 29.64 -9.68
CA THR A 661 13.58 28.39 -10.04
C THR A 661 14.77 28.58 -10.96
N LYS A 662 14.90 29.73 -11.61
CA LYS A 662 16.08 30.08 -12.41
C LYS A 662 17.33 30.31 -11.57
N PHE A 663 17.16 30.62 -10.28
CA PHE A 663 18.27 30.93 -9.38
C PHE A 663 18.47 29.83 -8.34
N PRO A 664 19.73 29.47 -8.04
CA PRO A 664 20.05 28.40 -7.09
C PRO A 664 19.73 28.73 -5.63
N SER A 665 19.44 30.00 -5.33
CA SER A 665 19.14 30.50 -3.98
C SER A 665 18.30 31.77 -4.03
N ALA A 666 17.62 32.08 -2.93
CA ALA A 666 16.89 33.33 -2.74
C ALA A 666 16.92 33.79 -1.28
N LYS A 667 16.74 35.10 -1.07
CA LYS A 667 16.39 35.62 0.26
C LYS A 667 14.92 35.36 0.52
N ALA A 668 14.63 34.80 1.69
CA ALA A 668 13.29 34.51 2.15
C ALA A 668 13.12 34.95 3.60
N LYS A 669 11.87 35.11 4.01
CA LYS A 669 11.45 35.33 5.40
C LYS A 669 10.48 34.21 5.78
N PRO A 670 10.55 33.65 7.00
CA PRO A 670 9.61 32.61 7.43
C PRO A 670 8.14 33.01 7.19
N ILE A 671 7.78 34.29 7.38
CA ILE A 671 6.42 34.79 7.16
C ILE A 671 5.89 34.56 5.73
N GLN A 672 6.76 34.46 4.72
CA GLN A 672 6.35 34.18 3.35
C GLN A 672 5.76 32.77 3.20
N TYR A 673 6.30 31.78 3.92
CA TYR A 673 5.71 30.44 3.99
C TYR A 673 4.33 30.46 4.63
N LEU A 674 4.12 31.25 5.70
CA LEU A 674 2.79 31.43 6.28
C LEU A 674 1.82 32.14 5.32
N ASN A 675 2.29 33.13 4.57
CA ASN A 675 1.46 33.84 3.60
C ASN A 675 1.04 32.93 2.45
N ALA A 676 1.96 32.13 1.91
CA ALA A 676 1.63 31.09 0.95
C ALA A 676 0.67 30.04 1.55
N ALA A 677 0.89 29.64 2.82
CA ALA A 677 -0.01 28.72 3.52
C ALA A 677 -1.43 29.28 3.65
N LYS A 678 -1.61 30.59 3.89
CA LYS A 678 -2.94 31.21 3.94
C LYS A 678 -3.71 30.99 2.65
N VAL A 679 -3.04 31.15 1.50
CA VAL A 679 -3.62 30.92 0.18
C VAL A 679 -3.86 29.42 -0.01
N ALA A 680 -2.83 28.59 0.13
CA ALA A 680 -2.93 27.15 -0.10
C ALA A 680 -4.03 26.50 0.75
N CYS A 681 -4.12 26.84 2.05
CA CYS A 681 -5.13 26.28 2.94
C CYS A 681 -6.57 26.77 2.68
N GLN A 682 -6.77 27.73 1.78
CA GLN A 682 -8.08 28.19 1.30
C GLN A 682 -8.42 27.66 -0.09
N THR A 683 -7.47 27.00 -0.76
CA THR A 683 -7.62 26.45 -2.10
C THR A 683 -8.02 24.97 -2.04
N LYS A 684 -8.90 24.53 -2.94
CA LYS A 684 -9.27 23.11 -3.05
C LYS A 684 -8.14 22.32 -3.70
N ALA A 685 -8.04 21.03 -3.40
CA ALA A 685 -6.99 20.18 -3.96
C ALA A 685 -6.94 20.21 -5.50
N ALA A 686 -8.12 20.23 -6.16
CA ALA A 686 -8.24 20.32 -7.62
C ALA A 686 -7.70 21.65 -8.20
N ASP A 687 -7.73 22.74 -7.42
CA ASP A 687 -7.39 24.08 -7.89
C ASP A 687 -5.96 24.50 -7.52
N ILE A 688 -5.25 23.72 -6.70
CA ILE A 688 -3.89 24.05 -6.25
C ILE A 688 -2.96 24.27 -7.43
N LYS A 689 -3.03 23.43 -8.47
CA LYS A 689 -2.14 23.53 -9.63
C LYS A 689 -2.40 24.80 -10.46
N THR A 690 -3.62 25.33 -10.40
CA THR A 690 -3.94 26.62 -11.04
C THR A 690 -3.33 27.79 -10.25
N VAL A 691 -3.33 27.72 -8.92
CA VAL A 691 -2.78 28.78 -8.05
C VAL A 691 -1.25 28.69 -7.92
N PHE A 692 -0.72 27.47 -7.85
CA PHE A 692 0.70 27.14 -7.69
C PHE A 692 1.12 26.17 -8.81
N PRO A 693 1.38 26.68 -10.02
CA PRO A 693 1.62 25.83 -11.21
C PRO A 693 2.88 24.96 -11.11
N ASN A 694 3.82 25.34 -10.26
CA ASN A 694 5.07 24.60 -10.05
C ASN A 694 4.94 23.43 -9.06
N THR A 695 3.76 23.22 -8.46
CA THR A 695 3.54 22.12 -7.51
C THR A 695 3.45 20.77 -8.25
N GLN A 696 4.24 19.79 -7.79
CA GLN A 696 4.22 18.42 -8.31
C GLN A 696 2.93 17.69 -7.91
N ASP A 697 2.40 16.84 -8.79
CA ASP A 697 1.10 16.16 -8.58
C ASP A 697 1.01 15.39 -7.27
N LYS A 698 2.06 14.62 -6.94
CA LYS A 698 2.16 13.87 -5.66
C LYS A 698 2.16 14.74 -4.40
N ASN A 699 2.44 16.03 -4.52
CA ASN A 699 2.50 16.98 -3.41
C ASN A 699 1.26 17.89 -3.33
N LEU A 700 0.42 17.93 -4.38
CA LEU A 700 -0.76 18.78 -4.42
C LEU A 700 -1.61 18.68 -3.15
N PRO A 701 -1.93 17.47 -2.62
CA PRO A 701 -2.81 17.36 -1.46
C PRO A 701 -2.23 17.89 -0.14
N TYR A 702 -0.91 18.06 -0.10
CA TYR A 702 -0.15 18.31 1.12
C TYR A 702 0.42 19.73 1.18
N LEU A 703 0.22 20.56 0.16
CA LEU A 703 0.88 21.86 0.07
C LEU A 703 0.54 22.80 1.24
N CYS A 704 -0.73 22.86 1.66
CA CYS A 704 -1.13 23.60 2.88
C CYS A 704 -0.37 23.09 4.12
N MET A 705 -0.36 21.78 4.32
CA MET A 705 0.35 21.14 5.42
C MET A 705 1.84 21.47 5.41
N ASP A 706 2.49 21.34 4.26
CA ASP A 706 3.92 21.53 4.09
C ASP A 706 4.35 22.97 4.41
N LEU A 707 3.60 23.96 3.94
CA LEU A 707 3.88 25.38 4.19
C LEU A 707 3.64 25.74 5.66
N VAL A 708 2.56 25.22 6.26
CA VAL A 708 2.31 25.36 7.70
C VAL A 708 3.42 24.69 8.50
N TYR A 709 3.88 23.51 8.08
CA TYR A 709 4.95 22.76 8.71
C TYR A 709 6.25 23.58 8.72
N GLN A 710 6.71 24.04 7.56
CA GLN A 710 7.94 24.81 7.44
C GLN A 710 7.91 26.12 8.25
N TYR A 711 6.80 26.86 8.19
CA TYR A 711 6.64 28.07 9.01
C TYR A 711 6.68 27.75 10.51
N THR A 712 5.90 26.77 10.95
CA THR A 712 5.78 26.40 12.36
C THR A 712 7.12 25.87 12.88
N LEU A 713 7.83 25.08 12.10
CA LEU A 713 9.15 24.55 12.43
C LEU A 713 10.18 25.67 12.62
N LEU A 714 10.25 26.63 11.67
CA LEU A 714 11.19 27.75 11.75
C LEU A 714 10.87 28.70 12.92
N VAL A 715 9.60 29.05 13.11
CA VAL A 715 9.20 30.09 14.07
C VAL A 715 8.88 29.53 15.45
N ASP A 716 8.02 28.51 15.52
CA ASP A 716 7.59 27.94 16.81
C ASP A 716 8.58 26.88 17.31
N GLY A 717 9.23 26.14 16.40
CA GLY A 717 10.23 25.13 16.74
C GLY A 717 11.60 25.74 17.04
N PHE A 718 12.21 26.41 16.06
CA PHE A 718 13.54 27.02 16.20
C PHE A 718 13.55 28.42 16.81
N GLY A 719 12.38 29.03 17.04
CA GLY A 719 12.29 30.34 17.67
C GLY A 719 12.74 31.51 16.78
N LEU A 720 12.75 31.35 15.45
CA LEU A 720 13.17 32.41 14.54
C LEU A 720 12.12 33.53 14.48
N ASN A 721 12.58 34.78 14.44
CA ASN A 721 11.71 35.92 14.16
C ASN A 721 11.10 35.74 12.74
N PRO A 722 9.76 35.81 12.59
CA PRO A 722 9.08 35.56 11.32
C PRO A 722 9.49 36.51 10.18
N TYR A 723 10.05 37.68 10.49
CA TYR A 723 10.48 38.69 9.53
C TYR A 723 11.99 38.72 9.29
N LYS A 724 12.75 37.84 9.97
CA LYS A 724 14.20 37.70 9.77
C LYS A 724 14.50 37.21 8.36
N ASP A 725 15.48 37.83 7.72
CA ASP A 725 16.01 37.33 6.46
C ASP A 725 16.81 36.04 6.69
N ILE A 726 16.42 35.01 5.94
CA ILE A 726 17.16 33.77 5.77
C ILE A 726 17.49 33.61 4.28
N THR A 727 18.54 32.87 3.95
CA THR A 727 18.79 32.47 2.57
C THR A 727 18.33 31.04 2.38
N VAL A 728 17.45 30.76 1.42
CA VAL A 728 17.05 29.40 1.04
C VAL A 728 17.76 28.99 -0.25
N MET A 729 18.25 27.76 -0.36
CA MET A 729 19.09 27.35 -1.49
C MET A 729 19.06 25.87 -1.82
N SER A 730 19.33 25.57 -3.08
CA SER A 730 19.68 24.23 -3.58
C SER A 730 21.17 24.13 -3.94
N LYS A 731 21.76 25.24 -4.38
CA LYS A 731 23.19 25.33 -4.75
C LYS A 731 23.78 26.66 -4.28
N VAL A 732 25.10 26.71 -4.16
CA VAL A 732 25.88 27.91 -3.85
C VAL A 732 26.79 28.21 -5.04
N GLN A 733 26.81 29.47 -5.47
CA GLN A 733 27.79 29.94 -6.44
C GLN A 733 29.17 29.95 -5.78
N TYR A 734 30.12 29.21 -6.34
CA TYR A 734 31.51 29.19 -5.92
C TYR A 734 32.41 29.33 -7.14
N LYS A 735 33.08 30.48 -7.25
CA LYS A 735 33.81 30.89 -8.45
C LYS A 735 32.87 30.82 -9.67
N ASN A 736 33.21 30.05 -10.70
CA ASN A 736 32.41 29.89 -11.92
C ASN A 736 31.44 28.69 -11.87
N TYR A 737 31.33 28.01 -10.72
CA TYR A 737 30.57 26.76 -10.58
C TYR A 737 29.41 26.89 -9.60
N LEU A 738 28.36 26.11 -9.83
CA LEU A 738 27.25 25.92 -8.91
C LEU A 738 27.43 24.63 -8.15
N VAL A 739 27.74 24.72 -6.86
CA VAL A 739 28.00 23.57 -6.00
C VAL A 739 26.75 23.26 -5.17
N GLY A 740 26.39 21.98 -5.03
CA GLY A 740 25.24 21.58 -4.23
C GLY A 740 25.34 22.07 -2.78
N ALA A 741 24.26 22.65 -2.26
CA ALA A 741 24.16 23.03 -0.86
C ALA A 741 23.78 21.80 -0.02
N ALA A 742 24.74 20.89 0.13
CA ALA A 742 24.56 19.60 0.79
C ALA A 742 25.84 19.16 1.52
N TRP A 743 25.72 18.15 2.37
CA TRP A 743 26.79 17.62 3.20
C TRP A 743 28.02 17.02 2.48
N PRO A 744 27.98 16.47 1.24
CA PRO A 744 29.12 15.71 0.68
C PRO A 744 30.43 16.50 0.59
N LEU A 745 30.38 17.78 0.20
CA LEU A 745 31.58 18.63 0.16
C LEU A 745 32.18 18.82 1.55
N GLY A 746 31.33 19.01 2.57
CA GLY A 746 31.79 19.21 3.94
C GLY A 746 32.39 17.95 4.53
N CYS A 747 31.85 16.78 4.17
CA CYS A 747 32.44 15.48 4.49
C CYS A 747 33.86 15.38 3.90
N ALA A 748 34.02 15.65 2.60
CA ALA A 748 35.33 15.64 1.95
C ALA A 748 36.33 16.64 2.57
N ILE A 749 35.90 17.85 2.91
CA ILE A 749 36.75 18.85 3.58
C ILE A 749 37.16 18.37 4.96
N ASP A 750 36.24 17.80 5.76
CA ASP A 750 36.53 17.31 7.10
C ASP A 750 37.53 16.15 7.04
N LEU A 751 37.32 15.22 6.11
CA LEU A 751 38.20 14.09 5.86
C LEU A 751 39.62 14.55 5.50
N VAL A 752 39.76 15.46 4.54
CA VAL A 752 41.06 16.01 4.11
C VAL A 752 41.71 16.86 5.20
N SER A 753 40.93 17.62 5.98
CA SER A 753 41.44 18.46 7.09
C SER A 753 41.97 17.64 8.26
N SER A 754 41.47 16.41 8.44
CA SER A 754 41.85 15.51 9.53
C SER A 754 43.09 14.65 9.24
N SER A 755 43.57 14.62 7.99
CA SER A 755 44.72 13.80 7.58
C SER A 755 46.06 14.42 8.02
N PRO A 756 46.87 13.73 8.85
CA PRO A 756 48.10 14.30 9.43
C PRO A 756 49.22 14.62 8.44
N ASN A 757 49.16 14.12 7.20
CA ASN A 757 50.21 14.26 6.20
C ASN A 757 49.63 14.56 4.80
N LYS A 758 50.20 15.59 4.16
CA LYS A 758 50.21 15.93 2.70
C LYS A 758 49.20 16.91 2.09
N ILE A 759 48.05 17.27 2.67
CA ILE A 759 47.16 18.25 2.03
C ILE A 759 46.81 19.38 3.00
N LYS A 760 47.68 20.41 3.05
CA LYS A 760 47.26 21.70 3.61
C LYS A 760 46.22 22.27 2.65
N LEU A 761 44.97 22.39 3.10
CA LEU A 761 43.99 23.25 2.46
C LEU A 761 44.56 24.67 2.43
N SER A 762 45.23 25.04 1.35
CA SER A 762 45.71 26.40 1.13
C SER A 762 44.51 27.26 0.79
N SER A 763 44.37 28.39 1.46
CA SER A 763 43.48 29.46 1.02
C SER A 763 43.90 29.89 -0.39
N PHE A 764 43.09 29.55 -1.39
CA PHE A 764 43.22 30.08 -2.75
C PHE A 764 42.16 31.13 -3.04
#